data_AF-A0AAV5AB03-F1
#
_entry.id   AF-A0AAV5AB03-F1
#
_cell.length_a   1.000
_cell.length_b   1.000
_cell.length_c   1.000
_cell.angle_alpha   90.00
_cell.angle_beta   90.00
_cell.angle_gamma   90.00
#
_symmetry.space_group_name_H-M   'P 1'
#
loop_
_entity.id
_entity.type
_entity.pdbx_description
1 polymer ?
#
loop_
_entity_poly.entity_id
_entity_poly.type
_entity_poly.pdbx_seq_one_letter_code
_entity_poly.pdbx_strand_id
1 'polypeptide(L)'
;MPAFESMLEDSGNTFPDMSLGSLGDGPPSTAGPSSQPQSATKSRVRSDTASTPIAASKRFATPAENGEEDDQHEEPPTPMAIKTKSSAKGGVHLTLREQEKIIDSLKKENFSLKLKVHFLEERLNQLAPEHVEAAFKQNINLKIEVQSRGVELKKYKKLLLELEKELQVAQKGAGGSKAREKDLEEALVEREREIRELRRRRAVGPEDGALREAEARNAELEDHQAVLEEELESMKAAMEEKLNEIDRLKDELFQRGNVSMASDGGETRRARLERQLAVAQDTIEDLRAQHDEDQQHLAQYEEDKEILEDEVERLKLALEDSERRREAETFERSESRTQLLEEREERDALEDTLNSVRDQLAATSIELQQREDELDLKNRELDEMTMEHEVFIADAKDAWRGELAELRTQNDELRDVIAEHETELQEKNAQLEEQDNIIRQLENMFELKDEEVKANNAEITKLSQQVWDTEDELERVRVQFDRFKQESVADRESLETITAALKEKLSSTKAQLQESTALYEQCHQEILVHRAREEELGRHAEALAAELNSDREVREQLENEMDSLERQQEDEQRQHRRALEEKQAELKTALDDISRLKTLLAERDADYTTLQNALKNLEAENKRVGESHTTDRFSLELELDRLKRDLSRAEDDLSRVRAELAAREVSYREREAQLDKLHSMNRDLTAEIAVQTQARMNITEKLDSVQNSLKSTETELATQRTRVGELEQRLSKDQRALLTNETQFRDQLTERNTLLLTIYQYLDKILGVDKVQKKGATETKPFTNFAVFHDNLISKLKALSQIQLDFDKRMKEAEGRIMEQYNIVKKRLENYSKQIDNFERAVKAALETKQAWRRKYMAKEGELEALKSTNTALTTQLSSVKSSPNSRDAELRAANAKFVNSERRVVVYQNQLASAEETNAQLLEKHQMAEHKWEARVKEYENRLKAAEEKIKRERQGAKERVAELDNHVKMLQKQIEESRRHATQLSEISILIWDVHIMQNLYWPDLLL
;
A
#
# COMPACT_ATOMS: atom_id res chain seq x y z
N MET A 1 -58.88 13.68 32.36
CA MET A 1 -59.34 15.05 32.73
C MET A 1 -58.67 16.03 31.78
N PRO A 2 -59.42 16.85 31.03
CA PRO A 2 -58.89 17.89 30.15
C PRO A 2 -59.10 19.29 30.73
N ALA A 3 -58.22 20.24 30.40
CA ALA A 3 -58.49 21.68 30.41
C ALA A 3 -57.48 22.41 29.51
N PHE A 4 -57.87 23.59 29.03
CA PHE A 4 -57.22 24.39 27.97
C PHE A 4 -56.69 25.72 28.56
N GLU A 5 -56.05 26.53 27.71
CA GLU A 5 -55.81 27.99 27.88
C GLU A 5 -54.83 28.49 28.99
N SER A 6 -54.17 29.65 28.87
CA SER A 6 -53.71 30.43 27.70
C SER A 6 -52.79 31.62 28.14
N MET A 7 -52.13 32.24 27.16
CA MET A 7 -51.91 33.71 27.02
C MET A 7 -50.70 34.45 27.65
N LEU A 8 -50.24 35.45 26.86
CA LEU A 8 -49.47 36.67 27.17
C LEU A 8 -47.94 36.55 27.43
N GLU A 9 -47.06 37.44 26.93
CA GLU A 9 -47.05 38.32 25.74
C GLU A 9 -45.61 38.86 25.48
N ASP A 10 -45.44 39.77 24.49
CA ASP A 10 -44.21 40.46 24.04
C ASP A 10 -43.11 39.62 23.33
N SER A 11 -42.69 39.89 22.08
CA SER A 11 -42.56 41.11 21.23
C SER A 11 -41.35 42.00 21.59
N GLY A 12 -40.50 42.46 20.65
CA GLY A 12 -40.42 42.18 19.20
C GLY A 12 -39.24 42.90 18.49
N ASN A 13 -39.27 42.89 17.14
CA ASN A 13 -38.46 43.62 16.15
C ASN A 13 -36.97 43.20 15.93
N THR A 14 -36.49 42.80 14.73
CA THR A 14 -36.57 43.28 13.30
C THR A 14 -35.57 44.42 12.98
N PHE A 15 -34.77 44.39 11.90
CA PHE A 15 -35.14 44.44 10.47
C PHE A 15 -34.09 43.75 9.51
N PRO A 16 -34.38 43.59 8.20
CA PRO A 16 -33.60 42.80 7.22
C PRO A 16 -32.94 43.65 6.11
N ASP A 17 -32.37 43.03 5.06
CA ASP A 17 -32.62 43.53 3.69
C ASP A 17 -32.47 42.50 2.53
N MET A 18 -33.21 42.78 1.46
CA MET A 18 -33.22 42.35 0.02
C MET A 18 -32.37 41.18 -0.53
N SER A 19 -32.64 40.56 -1.69
CA SER A 19 -33.76 40.42 -2.67
C SER A 19 -33.12 39.99 -4.02
N LEU A 20 -33.92 39.49 -4.98
CA LEU A 20 -33.55 39.04 -6.35
C LEU A 20 -32.76 37.71 -6.43
N GLY A 21 -33.12 36.69 -7.22
CA GLY A 21 -34.30 36.50 -8.07
C GLY A 21 -33.97 36.24 -9.55
N SER A 22 -34.08 35.00 -10.01
CA SER A 22 -34.35 34.64 -11.42
C SER A 22 -34.96 33.23 -11.51
N LEU A 23 -35.90 33.03 -12.44
CA LEU A 23 -36.71 31.82 -12.62
C LEU A 23 -36.34 31.03 -13.90
N GLY A 24 -36.81 29.78 -13.95
CA GLY A 24 -37.10 29.01 -15.17
C GLY A 24 -36.21 27.78 -15.37
N ASP A 25 -36.71 26.61 -15.81
CA ASP A 25 -38.10 26.09 -15.86
C ASP A 25 -38.02 24.53 -15.91
N GLY A 26 -39.09 23.78 -15.61
CA GLY A 26 -39.04 22.31 -15.45
C GLY A 26 -39.20 21.47 -16.75
N PRO A 27 -39.53 20.15 -16.69
CA PRO A 27 -39.75 19.28 -15.52
C PRO A 27 -39.08 17.85 -15.69
N PRO A 28 -39.61 16.65 -15.28
CA PRO A 28 -38.79 15.70 -14.50
C PRO A 28 -38.66 14.24 -15.04
N SER A 29 -37.65 13.48 -14.58
CA SER A 29 -37.76 12.01 -14.48
C SER A 29 -36.82 11.34 -13.47
N THR A 30 -37.43 10.63 -12.50
CA THR A 30 -37.04 9.33 -11.92
C THR A 30 -35.60 9.01 -11.46
N ALA A 31 -35.49 8.86 -10.12
CA ALA A 31 -34.93 7.71 -9.39
C ALA A 31 -33.41 7.45 -9.29
N GLY A 32 -32.97 7.13 -8.07
CA GLY A 32 -31.76 6.33 -7.77
C GLY A 32 -30.59 7.10 -7.15
N PRO A 33 -30.46 7.16 -5.80
CA PRO A 33 -29.29 7.74 -5.14
C PRO A 33 -28.15 6.72 -4.97
N SER A 34 -26.91 7.16 -5.13
CA SER A 34 -25.74 6.47 -4.57
C SER A 34 -25.01 7.39 -3.61
N SER A 35 -24.88 6.95 -2.35
CA SER A 35 -24.18 7.67 -1.29
C SER A 35 -23.58 6.70 -0.28
N GLN A 36 -22.28 6.44 -0.41
CA GLN A 36 -21.40 6.19 0.74
C GLN A 36 -21.01 7.57 1.32
N PRO A 37 -20.74 7.77 2.64
CA PRO A 37 -19.69 7.03 3.36
C PRO A 37 -19.88 6.82 4.89
N GLN A 38 -18.80 6.36 5.57
CA GLN A 38 -18.44 6.52 7.01
C GLN A 38 -18.76 5.43 8.06
N SER A 39 -17.72 4.66 8.43
CA SER A 39 -17.08 4.45 9.77
C SER A 39 -17.85 4.20 11.10
N ALA A 40 -17.15 3.46 12.00
CA ALA A 40 -17.30 3.33 13.49
C ALA A 40 -18.16 2.14 14.01
N THR A 41 -17.93 1.42 15.15
CA THR A 41 -16.85 1.41 16.19
C THR A 41 -16.87 0.17 17.15
N LYS A 42 -15.69 -0.23 17.69
CA LYS A 42 -15.33 -0.77 19.05
C LYS A 42 -16.05 -1.97 19.76
N SER A 43 -15.25 -2.97 20.20
CA SER A 43 -14.96 -3.37 21.62
C SER A 43 -13.91 -4.54 21.68
N ARG A 44 -12.77 -4.49 22.42
CA ARG A 44 -12.46 -4.80 23.86
C ARG A 44 -12.61 -6.32 24.19
N VAL A 45 -11.64 -7.14 24.64
CA VAL A 45 -10.88 -7.20 25.95
C VAL A 45 -9.85 -8.39 25.98
N ARG A 46 -8.59 -8.19 26.49
CA ARG A 46 -7.60 -9.17 27.12
C ARG A 46 -7.18 -10.49 26.40
N SER A 47 -6.05 -11.17 26.71
CA SER A 47 -4.80 -10.88 27.46
C SER A 47 -3.74 -11.99 27.24
N ASP A 48 -2.44 -11.64 27.34
CA ASP A 48 -1.26 -12.49 27.66
C ASP A 48 -0.88 -13.65 26.68
N THR A 49 0.37 -14.05 26.46
CA THR A 49 1.67 -13.80 27.13
C THR A 49 2.82 -13.53 26.14
N ALA A 50 3.92 -12.94 26.66
CA ALA A 50 5.21 -12.71 25.99
C ALA A 50 5.87 -14.03 25.47
N SER A 51 6.77 -14.04 24.47
CA SER A 51 7.99 -13.21 24.44
C SER A 51 8.55 -12.94 23.05
N THR A 52 9.09 -11.74 22.88
CA THR A 52 9.82 -11.27 21.69
C THR A 52 11.23 -10.79 22.12
N PRO A 53 12.07 -10.18 21.27
CA PRO A 53 13.38 -10.71 20.88
C PRO A 53 14.52 -9.90 21.53
N ILE A 54 15.69 -9.84 20.88
CA ILE A 54 16.38 -8.56 20.65
C ILE A 54 17.04 -8.59 19.27
N ALA A 55 16.85 -7.50 18.52
CA ALA A 55 17.61 -7.15 17.34
C ALA A 55 18.31 -5.81 17.60
N ALA A 56 19.43 -5.56 16.92
CA ALA A 56 20.06 -4.24 16.90
C ALA A 56 20.38 -3.88 15.45
N SER A 57 19.72 -2.84 14.95
CA SER A 57 20.01 -2.20 13.67
C SER A 57 20.57 -0.81 13.93
N LYS A 58 21.52 -0.33 13.11
CA LYS A 58 22.01 1.05 13.16
C LYS A 58 22.19 1.59 11.76
N ARG A 59 21.62 2.77 11.54
CA ARG A 59 21.68 3.54 10.29
C ARG A 59 23.06 4.17 10.10
N PHE A 60 23.41 4.48 8.85
CA PHE A 60 24.41 5.51 8.52
C PHE A 60 23.84 6.44 7.44
N ALA A 61 24.30 7.69 7.45
CA ALA A 61 24.01 8.71 6.44
C ALA A 61 25.34 9.22 5.87
N THR A 62 25.32 9.73 4.64
CA THR A 62 26.47 10.24 3.90
C THR A 62 26.47 11.77 3.81
N PRO A 63 27.66 12.37 3.66
CA PRO A 63 27.82 13.63 2.94
C PRO A 63 28.82 13.52 1.77
N ALA A 64 28.75 14.47 0.84
CA ALA A 64 29.75 14.73 -0.21
C ALA A 64 30.99 15.48 0.39
N GLU A 65 32.06 15.84 -0.32
CA GLU A 65 32.32 15.98 -1.77
C GLU A 65 33.85 16.05 -2.03
N ASN A 66 34.25 16.05 -3.31
CA ASN A 66 35.57 16.37 -3.87
C ASN A 66 36.70 15.34 -3.66
N GLY A 67 37.58 15.24 -4.65
CA GLY A 67 38.68 14.28 -4.69
C GLY A 67 39.92 14.84 -5.38
N GLU A 68 40.94 14.01 -5.54
CA GLU A 68 42.09 14.17 -6.42
C GLU A 68 42.71 12.79 -6.67
N GLU A 69 43.31 12.60 -7.84
CA GLU A 69 43.95 11.34 -8.26
C GLU A 69 45.38 11.26 -7.69
N ASP A 70 45.83 10.08 -7.22
CA ASP A 70 47.01 9.42 -7.81
C ASP A 70 47.19 7.96 -7.34
N ASP A 71 48.05 7.24 -8.06
CA ASP A 71 48.15 5.77 -8.09
C ASP A 71 49.39 5.20 -7.33
N GLN A 72 49.47 3.86 -7.22
CA GLN A 72 50.66 3.01 -7.04
C GLN A 72 51.16 2.51 -5.64
N HIS A 73 51.07 1.16 -5.52
CA HIS A 73 52.04 0.15 -5.01
C HIS A 73 52.50 0.04 -3.52
N GLU A 74 52.04 -1.06 -2.90
CA GLU A 74 52.81 -2.15 -2.21
C GLU A 74 53.84 -1.87 -1.07
N GLU A 75 53.36 -2.07 0.17
CA GLU A 75 53.91 -2.99 1.20
C GLU A 75 55.21 -2.64 2.03
N PRO A 76 55.58 -3.38 3.12
CA PRO A 76 55.83 -2.83 4.49
C PRO A 76 57.35 -2.80 4.90
N PRO A 77 57.83 -2.41 6.15
CA PRO A 77 57.16 -2.41 7.47
C PRO A 77 57.52 -1.30 8.52
N THR A 78 57.01 -1.50 9.75
CA THR A 78 57.11 -0.80 11.08
C THR A 78 58.53 -0.58 11.67
N PRO A 79 58.73 0.13 12.83
CA PRO A 79 57.84 0.94 13.71
C PRO A 79 58.46 2.30 14.23
N MET A 80 57.82 2.91 15.26
CA MET A 80 58.21 4.07 16.13
C MET A 80 57.69 5.47 15.71
N ALA A 81 57.32 6.42 16.60
CA ALA A 81 56.93 6.35 18.03
C ALA A 81 56.24 7.66 18.51
N ILE A 82 55.23 7.54 19.39
CA ILE A 82 54.80 8.49 20.44
C ILE A 82 54.45 9.95 20.04
N LYS A 83 53.16 10.32 20.15
CA LYS A 83 52.75 11.32 21.17
C LYS A 83 51.29 11.22 21.62
N THR A 84 51.11 11.42 22.92
CA THR A 84 49.90 11.24 23.71
C THR A 84 48.90 12.39 23.59
N LYS A 85 47.61 12.07 23.73
CA LYS A 85 46.72 12.82 24.62
C LYS A 85 45.54 11.97 25.10
N SER A 86 45.29 12.02 26.41
CA SER A 86 44.33 11.19 27.14
C SER A 86 43.02 11.93 27.42
N SER A 87 41.91 11.20 27.37
CA SER A 87 40.74 11.48 28.21
C SER A 87 40.03 10.16 28.50
N ALA A 88 39.98 9.77 29.76
CA ALA A 88 39.45 8.49 30.19
C ALA A 88 38.08 8.67 30.87
N LYS A 89 37.15 7.73 30.64
CA LYS A 89 36.08 7.42 31.61
C LYS A 89 35.52 6.00 31.41
N GLY A 90 35.85 5.11 32.35
CA GLY A 90 35.00 4.01 32.81
C GLY A 90 34.64 2.90 31.81
N GLY A 91 35.57 1.99 31.53
CA GLY A 91 35.27 0.66 30.99
C GLY A 91 35.82 -0.43 31.93
N VAL A 92 34.96 -1.37 32.36
CA VAL A 92 35.40 -2.53 33.16
C VAL A 92 36.33 -3.38 32.32
N HIS A 93 37.51 -3.73 32.84
CA HIS A 93 38.48 -4.57 32.14
C HIS A 93 37.95 -6.00 31.98
N LEU A 94 37.37 -6.26 30.81
CA LEU A 94 37.04 -7.59 30.33
C LEU A 94 38.34 -8.41 30.20
N THR A 95 38.38 -9.63 30.75
CA THR A 95 39.61 -10.45 30.78
C THR A 95 40.01 -10.91 29.38
N LEU A 96 41.29 -11.25 29.16
CA LEU A 96 41.79 -11.73 27.85
C LEU A 96 40.97 -12.91 27.30
N ARG A 97 40.57 -13.86 28.16
CA ARG A 97 39.70 -14.99 27.78
C ARG A 97 38.29 -14.56 27.36
N GLU A 98 37.74 -13.53 28.00
CA GLU A 98 36.43 -12.99 27.63
C GLU A 98 36.53 -12.16 26.34
N GLN A 99 37.66 -11.46 26.11
CA GLN A 99 37.96 -10.80 24.84
C GLN A 99 38.10 -11.84 23.71
N GLU A 100 38.85 -12.93 23.91
CA GLU A 100 38.93 -14.07 22.98
C GLU A 100 37.55 -14.68 22.71
N LYS A 101 36.73 -14.87 23.76
CA LYS A 101 35.37 -15.41 23.62
C LYS A 101 34.43 -14.47 22.85
N ILE A 102 34.57 -13.14 23.00
CA ILE A 102 33.87 -12.17 22.17
C ILE A 102 34.40 -12.20 20.74
N ILE A 103 35.72 -12.28 20.53
CA ILE A 103 36.32 -12.41 19.19
C ILE A 103 35.80 -13.67 18.49
N ASP A 104 35.68 -14.80 19.18
CA ASP A 104 35.13 -16.03 18.59
C ASP A 104 33.61 -15.99 18.41
N SER A 105 32.86 -15.26 19.26
CA SER A 105 31.44 -14.94 19.00
C SER A 105 31.31 -14.11 17.73
N LEU A 106 32.11 -13.05 17.59
CA LEU A 106 32.14 -12.17 16.43
C LEU A 106 32.60 -12.91 15.16
N LYS A 107 33.53 -13.86 15.24
CA LYS A 107 33.88 -14.73 14.10
C LYS A 107 32.71 -15.64 13.70
N LYS A 108 31.97 -16.21 14.66
CA LYS A 108 30.79 -17.03 14.38
C LYS A 108 29.62 -16.22 13.82
N GLU A 109 29.41 -15.01 14.34
CA GLU A 109 28.44 -14.04 13.82
C GLU A 109 28.85 -13.56 12.42
N ASN A 110 30.14 -13.28 12.17
CA ASN A 110 30.65 -12.94 10.84
C ASN A 110 30.46 -14.08 9.84
N PHE A 111 30.70 -15.33 10.26
CA PHE A 111 30.45 -16.51 9.44
C PHE A 111 28.96 -16.73 9.17
N SER A 112 28.09 -16.57 10.16
CA SER A 112 26.64 -16.69 9.97
C SER A 112 26.06 -15.57 9.11
N LEU A 113 26.60 -14.35 9.22
CA LEU A 113 26.30 -13.23 8.34
C LEU A 113 26.76 -13.48 6.91
N LYS A 114 27.98 -14.01 6.70
CA LYS A 114 28.45 -14.43 5.36
C LYS A 114 27.56 -15.50 4.74
N LEU A 115 27.16 -16.51 5.52
CA LEU A 115 26.24 -17.54 5.06
C LEU A 115 24.86 -16.96 4.71
N LYS A 116 24.37 -15.99 5.50
CA LYS A 116 23.10 -15.32 5.26
C LYS A 116 23.15 -14.35 4.08
N VAL A 117 24.28 -13.68 3.85
CA VAL A 117 24.55 -12.89 2.64
C VAL A 117 24.55 -13.81 1.42
N HIS A 118 25.28 -14.92 1.44
CA HIS A 118 25.27 -15.91 0.36
C HIS A 118 23.85 -16.42 0.05
N PHE A 119 23.06 -16.81 1.05
CA PHE A 119 21.68 -17.24 0.83
C PHE A 119 20.73 -16.11 0.38
N LEU A 120 21.05 -14.84 0.70
CA LEU A 120 20.30 -13.69 0.19
C LEU A 120 20.70 -13.34 -1.24
N GLU A 121 21.97 -13.47 -1.60
CA GLU A 121 22.50 -13.33 -2.97
C GLU A 121 21.95 -14.45 -3.87
N GLU A 122 21.98 -15.70 -3.39
CA GLU A 122 21.40 -16.85 -4.08
C GLU A 122 19.88 -16.70 -4.25
N ARG A 123 19.18 -16.19 -3.23
CA ARG A 123 17.74 -15.89 -3.32
C ARG A 123 17.43 -14.68 -4.19
N LEU A 124 18.33 -13.69 -4.29
CA LEU A 124 18.20 -12.55 -5.20
C LEU A 124 18.37 -13.02 -6.65
N ASN A 125 19.38 -13.84 -6.92
CA ASN A 125 19.61 -14.47 -8.22
C ASN A 125 18.46 -15.38 -8.66
N GLN A 126 17.81 -16.08 -7.71
CA GLN A 126 16.62 -16.92 -8.00
C GLN A 126 15.33 -16.13 -8.18
N LEU A 127 15.12 -15.01 -7.47
CA LEU A 127 13.87 -14.23 -7.54
C LEU A 127 13.86 -13.16 -8.63
N ALA A 128 15.03 -12.73 -9.12
CA ALA A 128 15.13 -11.65 -10.09
C ALA A 128 16.31 -11.81 -11.08
N PRO A 129 16.41 -12.96 -11.80
CA PRO A 129 17.50 -13.18 -12.76
C PRO A 129 17.56 -12.08 -13.83
N GLU A 130 16.42 -11.60 -14.33
CA GLU A 130 16.36 -10.49 -15.30
C GLU A 130 16.92 -9.18 -14.77
N HIS A 131 16.74 -8.86 -13.48
CA HIS A 131 17.28 -7.63 -12.90
C HIS A 131 18.78 -7.73 -12.62
N VAL A 132 19.27 -8.93 -12.27
CA VAL A 132 20.71 -9.19 -12.12
C VAL A 132 21.39 -9.17 -13.49
N GLU A 133 20.81 -9.81 -14.51
CA GLU A 133 21.28 -9.71 -15.89
C GLU A 133 21.21 -8.29 -16.46
N ALA A 134 20.15 -7.53 -16.17
CA ALA A 134 20.05 -6.13 -16.57
C ALA A 134 21.14 -5.29 -15.90
N ALA A 135 21.42 -5.51 -14.61
CA ALA A 135 22.52 -4.84 -13.90
C ALA A 135 23.90 -5.26 -14.43
N PHE A 136 24.10 -6.50 -14.86
CA PHE A 136 25.32 -6.95 -15.53
C PHE A 136 25.45 -6.35 -16.94
N LYS A 137 24.40 -6.37 -17.76
CA LYS A 137 24.35 -5.70 -19.08
C LYS A 137 24.61 -4.20 -18.93
N GLN A 138 24.03 -3.55 -17.93
CA GLN A 138 24.28 -2.13 -17.63
C GLN A 138 25.73 -1.89 -17.17
N ASN A 139 26.32 -2.76 -16.34
CA ASN A 139 27.74 -2.66 -15.98
C ASN A 139 28.68 -2.90 -17.18
N ILE A 140 28.35 -3.83 -18.08
CA ILE A 140 29.11 -4.09 -19.30
C ILE A 140 29.03 -2.86 -20.22
N ASN A 141 27.82 -2.30 -20.42
CA ASN A 141 27.62 -1.08 -21.20
C ASN A 141 28.35 0.12 -20.58
N LEU A 142 28.26 0.33 -19.25
CA LEU A 142 29.01 1.37 -18.55
C LEU A 142 30.52 1.18 -18.68
N LYS A 143 31.02 -0.06 -18.67
CA LYS A 143 32.45 -0.36 -18.87
C LYS A 143 32.90 -0.09 -20.31
N ILE A 144 32.04 -0.35 -21.30
CA ILE A 144 32.25 0.01 -22.70
C ILE A 144 32.22 1.54 -22.86
N GLU A 145 31.26 2.24 -22.26
CA GLU A 145 31.18 3.72 -22.27
C GLU A 145 32.38 4.36 -21.59
N VAL A 146 32.85 3.83 -20.44
CA VAL A 146 34.06 4.30 -19.77
C VAL A 146 35.31 4.07 -20.63
N GLN A 147 35.40 2.95 -21.36
CA GLN A 147 36.48 2.75 -22.33
C GLN A 147 36.36 3.67 -23.55
N SER A 148 35.16 3.89 -24.10
CA SER A 148 34.93 4.82 -25.22
C SER A 148 35.28 6.24 -24.83
N ARG A 149 34.74 6.73 -23.70
CA ARG A 149 35.07 8.04 -23.12
C ARG A 149 36.55 8.14 -22.75
N GLY A 150 37.21 7.06 -22.35
CA GLY A 150 38.66 7.01 -22.14
C GLY A 150 39.48 7.15 -23.43
N VAL A 151 38.99 6.62 -24.55
CA VAL A 151 39.58 6.79 -25.89
C VAL A 151 39.29 8.20 -26.43
N GLU A 152 38.08 8.70 -26.25
CA GLU A 152 37.67 10.07 -26.61
C GLU A 152 38.45 11.12 -25.81
N LEU A 153 38.59 10.97 -24.49
CA LEU A 153 39.45 11.82 -23.66
C LEU A 153 40.90 11.82 -24.15
N LYS A 154 41.44 10.66 -24.58
CA LYS A 154 42.79 10.61 -25.19
C LYS A 154 42.85 11.34 -26.54
N LYS A 155 41.78 11.34 -27.35
CA LYS A 155 41.67 12.13 -28.58
C LYS A 155 41.56 13.63 -28.27
N TYR A 156 40.66 14.04 -27.37
CA TYR A 156 40.49 15.44 -26.97
C TYR A 156 41.73 16.01 -26.27
N LYS A 157 42.46 15.21 -25.47
CA LYS A 157 43.72 15.65 -24.84
C LYS A 157 44.85 15.83 -25.86
N LYS A 158 44.86 15.07 -26.97
CA LYS A 158 45.74 15.36 -28.12
C LYS A 158 45.32 16.64 -28.84
N LEU A 159 44.04 16.79 -29.16
CA LEU A 159 43.51 17.95 -29.87
C LEU A 159 43.71 19.25 -29.07
N LEU A 160 43.56 19.21 -27.74
CA LEU A 160 43.86 20.33 -26.85
C LEU A 160 45.35 20.70 -26.85
N LEU A 161 46.26 19.71 -26.87
CA LEU A 161 47.71 19.98 -26.97
C LEU A 161 48.13 20.51 -28.35
N GLU A 162 47.38 20.20 -29.41
CA GLU A 162 47.56 20.77 -30.74
C GLU A 162 47.01 22.21 -30.78
N LEU A 163 45.82 22.45 -30.25
CA LEU A 163 45.21 23.77 -30.14
C LEU A 163 45.98 24.71 -29.20
N GLU A 164 46.57 24.24 -28.09
CA GLU A 164 47.45 25.04 -27.23
C GLU A 164 48.72 25.48 -27.97
N LYS A 165 49.29 24.62 -28.82
CA LYS A 165 50.43 25.00 -29.68
C LYS A 165 50.02 26.05 -30.70
N GLU A 166 48.87 25.91 -31.34
CA GLU A 166 48.34 26.89 -32.30
C GLU A 166 48.01 28.23 -31.62
N LEU A 167 47.45 28.19 -30.41
CA LEU A 167 47.11 29.39 -29.63
C LEU A 167 48.38 30.11 -29.14
N GLN A 168 49.44 29.38 -28.76
CA GLN A 168 50.77 29.96 -28.50
C GLN A 168 51.39 30.65 -29.72
N VAL A 169 51.10 30.17 -30.94
CA VAL A 169 51.52 30.82 -32.19
C VAL A 169 50.68 32.07 -32.45
N ALA A 170 49.36 31.99 -32.29
CA ALA A 170 48.44 33.12 -32.47
C ALA A 170 48.69 34.27 -31.48
N GLN A 171 49.00 33.96 -30.22
CA GLN A 171 49.21 34.98 -29.17
C GLN A 171 50.46 35.85 -29.40
N LYS A 172 51.39 35.43 -30.26
CA LYS A 172 52.55 36.24 -30.68
C LYS A 172 52.25 37.24 -31.81
N GLY A 173 51.05 37.23 -32.39
CA GLY A 173 50.69 38.03 -33.57
C GLY A 173 49.76 39.24 -33.34
N ALA A 174 49.33 39.52 -32.11
CA ALA A 174 48.25 40.49 -31.84
C ALA A 174 48.75 41.93 -31.60
N GLY A 175 48.78 42.76 -32.65
CA GLY A 175 49.19 44.16 -32.55
C GLY A 175 48.63 45.09 -33.64
N GLY A 176 47.32 45.37 -33.63
CA GLY A 176 46.73 46.37 -34.54
C GLY A 176 45.23 46.24 -34.78
N SER A 177 44.38 46.67 -33.83
CA SER A 177 42.91 46.53 -33.93
C SER A 177 42.13 47.81 -33.62
N LYS A 178 42.63 48.98 -34.05
CA LYS A 178 41.93 50.28 -33.91
C LYS A 178 41.72 51.07 -35.21
N ALA A 179 42.24 50.60 -36.35
CA ALA A 179 41.93 51.20 -37.66
C ALA A 179 40.64 50.60 -38.25
N ARG A 180 40.58 49.25 -38.29
CA ARG A 180 39.53 48.46 -38.95
C ARG A 180 38.11 48.67 -38.44
N GLU A 181 37.94 49.18 -37.22
CA GLU A 181 36.62 49.48 -36.64
C GLU A 181 36.00 50.73 -37.28
N LYS A 182 36.83 51.71 -37.67
CA LYS A 182 36.38 52.98 -38.26
C LYS A 182 36.05 52.84 -39.75
N ASP A 183 36.82 52.02 -40.46
CA ASP A 183 36.60 51.74 -41.89
C ASP A 183 35.26 50.99 -42.13
N LEU A 184 34.76 50.26 -41.11
CA LEU A 184 33.47 49.55 -41.18
C LEU A 184 32.24 50.46 -41.01
N GLU A 185 32.37 51.59 -40.29
CA GLU A 185 31.27 52.55 -40.13
C GLU A 185 31.04 53.36 -41.42
N GLU A 186 32.11 53.77 -42.13
CA GLU A 186 32.00 54.48 -43.39
C GLU A 186 31.40 53.60 -44.51
N ALA A 187 31.79 52.31 -44.56
CA ALA A 187 31.26 51.34 -45.52
C ALA A 187 29.74 51.08 -45.40
N LEU A 188 29.16 51.21 -44.19
CA LEU A 188 27.72 51.06 -43.97
C LEU A 188 26.93 52.24 -44.57
N VAL A 189 27.45 53.47 -44.46
CA VAL A 189 26.79 54.68 -45.00
C VAL A 189 26.81 54.71 -46.53
N GLU A 190 27.86 54.17 -47.16
CA GLU A 190 27.90 54.00 -48.61
C GLU A 190 26.92 52.93 -49.10
N ARG A 191 26.78 51.80 -48.38
CA ARG A 191 25.78 50.77 -48.70
C ARG A 191 24.33 51.27 -48.64
N GLU A 192 24.00 52.17 -47.71
CA GLU A 192 22.68 52.79 -47.68
C GLU A 192 22.41 53.75 -48.86
N ARG A 193 23.45 54.33 -49.46
CA ARG A 193 23.33 55.15 -50.68
C ARG A 193 23.15 54.26 -51.91
N GLU A 194 23.91 53.19 -52.04
CA GLU A 194 23.74 52.19 -53.13
C GLU A 194 22.31 51.64 -53.17
N ILE A 195 21.73 51.26 -52.01
CA ILE A 195 20.34 50.77 -51.93
C ILE A 195 19.33 51.81 -52.42
N ARG A 196 19.61 53.10 -52.23
CA ARG A 196 18.73 54.20 -52.65
C ARG A 196 18.83 54.48 -54.16
N GLU A 197 20.00 54.26 -54.77
CA GLU A 197 20.19 54.33 -56.23
C GLU A 197 19.67 53.08 -56.97
N LEU A 198 19.88 51.88 -56.42
CA LEU A 198 19.33 50.64 -56.97
C LEU A 198 17.80 50.65 -57.00
N ARG A 199 17.14 51.29 -56.03
CA ARG A 199 15.68 51.53 -56.05
C ARG A 199 15.23 52.53 -57.11
N ARG A 200 16.09 53.44 -57.58
CA ARG A 200 15.80 54.32 -58.73
C ARG A 200 16.08 53.64 -60.07
N ARG A 201 17.09 52.77 -60.16
CA ARG A 201 17.41 52.04 -61.39
C ARG A 201 16.44 50.90 -61.70
N ARG A 202 15.77 50.32 -60.71
CA ARG A 202 14.70 49.30 -60.92
C ARG A 202 13.44 49.84 -61.62
N ALA A 203 13.33 51.13 -61.92
CA ALA A 203 12.16 51.71 -62.57
C ALA A 203 12.20 51.70 -64.12
N VAL A 204 13.36 51.48 -64.77
CA VAL A 204 13.48 51.43 -66.25
C VAL A 204 14.61 50.48 -66.71
N GLY A 205 14.23 49.31 -67.25
CA GLY A 205 15.08 48.37 -68.04
C GLY A 205 16.05 47.47 -67.23
N PRO A 206 16.59 46.36 -67.82
CA PRO A 206 16.45 45.92 -69.22
C PRO A 206 15.93 44.48 -69.45
N GLU A 207 15.39 43.77 -68.45
CA GLU A 207 14.99 42.35 -68.59
C GLU A 207 13.66 42.14 -69.36
N ASP A 208 12.71 43.08 -69.30
CA ASP A 208 11.46 43.04 -70.10
C ASP A 208 11.67 43.24 -71.62
N GLY A 209 12.86 43.71 -72.04
CA GLY A 209 13.19 43.90 -73.45
C GLY A 209 13.60 42.60 -74.14
N ALA A 210 14.44 41.80 -73.48
CA ALA A 210 14.93 40.53 -74.01
C ALA A 210 13.82 39.46 -74.08
N LEU A 211 12.86 39.47 -73.13
CA LEU A 211 11.72 38.56 -73.17
C LEU A 211 10.80 38.87 -74.36
N ARG A 212 10.45 40.15 -74.58
CA ARG A 212 9.64 40.58 -75.72
C ARG A 212 10.32 40.38 -77.07
N GLU A 213 11.65 40.52 -77.16
CA GLU A 213 12.39 40.22 -78.40
C GLU A 213 12.48 38.72 -78.70
N ALA A 214 12.33 37.85 -77.69
CA ALA A 214 12.23 36.40 -77.88
C ALA A 214 10.79 35.98 -78.24
N GLU A 215 9.79 36.56 -77.57
CA GLU A 215 8.37 36.37 -77.88
C GLU A 215 8.02 36.86 -79.30
N ALA A 216 8.54 38.03 -79.71
CA ALA A 216 8.34 38.55 -81.07
C ALA A 216 8.99 37.67 -82.14
N ARG A 217 10.22 37.15 -81.91
CA ARG A 217 10.87 36.24 -82.86
C ARG A 217 10.18 34.87 -82.94
N ASN A 218 9.59 34.38 -81.85
CA ASN A 218 8.77 33.16 -81.89
C ASN A 218 7.46 33.41 -82.65
N ALA A 219 6.78 34.54 -82.42
CA ALA A 219 5.57 34.89 -83.18
C ALA A 219 5.87 35.07 -84.68
N GLU A 220 6.98 35.72 -85.04
CA GLU A 220 7.43 35.83 -86.44
C GLU A 220 7.77 34.47 -87.07
N LEU A 221 8.26 33.50 -86.28
CA LEU A 221 8.52 32.13 -86.74
C LEU A 221 7.23 31.30 -86.86
N GLU A 222 6.26 31.49 -85.96
CA GLU A 222 4.93 30.87 -86.04
C GLU A 222 4.15 31.40 -87.25
N ASP A 223 4.17 32.71 -87.51
CA ASP A 223 3.60 33.32 -88.72
C ASP A 223 4.32 32.82 -90.00
N HIS A 224 5.65 32.66 -89.98
CA HIS A 224 6.38 32.10 -91.13
C HIS A 224 6.10 30.61 -91.36
N GLN A 225 5.86 29.84 -90.28
CA GLN A 225 5.42 28.44 -90.38
C GLN A 225 4.00 28.33 -90.91
N ALA A 226 3.08 29.18 -90.46
CA ALA A 226 1.72 29.23 -91.00
C ALA A 226 1.70 29.58 -92.50
N VAL A 227 2.53 30.52 -92.95
CA VAL A 227 2.67 30.84 -94.39
C VAL A 227 3.30 29.68 -95.17
N LEU A 228 4.30 28.97 -94.63
CA LEU A 228 4.87 27.79 -95.27
C LEU A 228 3.90 26.60 -95.31
N GLU A 229 3.02 26.45 -94.32
CA GLU A 229 1.93 25.46 -94.33
C GLU A 229 0.86 25.83 -95.36
N GLU A 230 0.45 27.11 -95.45
CA GLU A 230 -0.49 27.61 -96.46
C GLU A 230 0.09 27.53 -97.89
N GLU A 231 1.41 27.76 -98.07
CA GLU A 231 2.11 27.54 -99.34
C GLU A 231 2.21 26.04 -99.70
N LEU A 232 2.45 25.15 -98.73
CA LEU A 232 2.44 23.71 -98.94
C LEU A 232 1.04 23.16 -99.22
N GLU A 233 -0.01 23.69 -98.61
CA GLU A 233 -1.40 23.35 -98.94
C GLU A 233 -1.83 23.93 -100.29
N SER A 234 -1.39 25.15 -100.64
CA SER A 234 -1.57 25.71 -101.98
C SER A 234 -0.87 24.88 -103.06
N MET A 235 0.37 24.44 -102.80
CA MET A 235 1.13 23.59 -103.73
C MET A 235 0.57 22.17 -103.83
N LYS A 236 0.02 21.61 -102.73
CA LYS A 236 -0.74 20.34 -102.75
C LYS A 236 -2.05 20.48 -103.54
N ALA A 237 -2.83 21.54 -103.31
CA ALA A 237 -4.05 21.82 -104.06
C ALA A 237 -3.77 22.03 -105.56
N ALA A 238 -2.67 22.71 -105.91
CA ALA A 238 -2.21 22.85 -107.29
C ALA A 238 -1.78 21.51 -107.91
N MET A 239 -1.13 20.61 -107.15
CA MET A 239 -0.83 19.26 -107.64
C MET A 239 -2.07 18.38 -107.75
N GLU A 240 -3.06 18.50 -106.86
CA GLU A 240 -4.35 17.84 -107.01
C GLU A 240 -5.14 18.37 -108.21
N GLU A 241 -5.15 19.69 -108.48
CA GLU A 241 -5.71 20.23 -109.73
C GLU A 241 -4.97 19.69 -110.96
N LYS A 242 -3.63 19.62 -110.95
CA LYS A 242 -2.86 19.09 -112.09
C LYS A 242 -3.01 17.59 -112.29
N LEU A 243 -3.18 16.80 -111.23
CA LEU A 243 -3.48 15.37 -111.35
C LEU A 243 -4.91 15.15 -111.84
N ASN A 244 -5.89 15.91 -111.34
CA ASN A 244 -7.27 15.88 -111.84
C ASN A 244 -7.38 16.38 -113.30
N GLU A 245 -6.50 17.28 -113.74
CA GLU A 245 -6.42 17.72 -115.13
C GLU A 245 -5.70 16.70 -116.04
N ILE A 246 -4.66 16.02 -115.54
CA ILE A 246 -3.99 14.92 -116.25
C ILE A 246 -4.93 13.73 -116.46
N ASP A 247 -5.82 13.43 -115.52
CA ASP A 247 -6.81 12.37 -115.68
C ASP A 247 -8.02 12.80 -116.52
N ARG A 248 -8.32 14.11 -116.65
CA ARG A 248 -9.27 14.61 -117.67
C ARG A 248 -8.66 14.62 -119.09
N LEU A 249 -7.39 14.95 -119.22
CA LEU A 249 -6.69 15.03 -120.52
C LEU A 249 -6.31 13.65 -121.11
N LYS A 250 -6.42 12.56 -120.33
CA LYS A 250 -6.31 11.19 -120.85
C LYS A 250 -7.59 10.70 -121.55
N ASP A 251 -8.76 11.27 -121.24
CA ASP A 251 -10.03 10.85 -121.83
C ASP A 251 -10.41 11.60 -123.13
N GLU A 252 -9.80 12.76 -123.42
CA GLU A 252 -10.14 13.55 -124.62
C GLU A 252 -9.25 13.27 -125.85
N LEU A 253 -8.13 12.55 -125.72
CA LEU A 253 -7.19 12.28 -126.83
C LEU A 253 -7.40 10.95 -127.58
N PHE A 254 -8.63 10.44 -127.60
CA PHE A 254 -9.01 9.26 -128.41
C PHE A 254 -9.77 9.59 -129.72
N GLN A 255 -9.82 10.85 -130.18
CA GLN A 255 -10.59 11.25 -131.38
C GLN A 255 -9.93 12.30 -132.32
N ARG A 256 -9.68 11.91 -133.59
CA ARG A 256 -9.38 12.73 -134.82
C ARG A 256 -8.02 13.48 -134.91
N GLY A 257 -7.40 13.76 -136.08
CA GLY A 257 -7.62 13.29 -137.46
C GLY A 257 -7.21 14.23 -138.64
N ASN A 258 -6.05 13.97 -139.30
CA ASN A 258 -5.74 13.97 -140.77
C ASN A 258 -5.82 15.21 -141.77
N VAL A 259 -4.71 15.42 -142.55
CA VAL A 259 -4.46 15.98 -143.95
C VAL A 259 -4.69 17.46 -144.44
N SER A 260 -3.69 18.08 -145.16
CA SER A 260 -3.70 18.54 -146.60
C SER A 260 -2.92 19.85 -147.03
N MET A 261 -2.73 20.11 -148.35
CA MET A 261 -1.70 20.96 -149.07
C MET A 261 -2.19 22.15 -149.96
N ALA A 262 -1.29 23.04 -150.51
CA ALA A 262 -1.15 23.46 -151.96
C ALA A 262 -0.47 24.85 -152.35
N SER A 263 0.11 24.95 -153.60
CA SER A 263 0.27 26.13 -154.56
C SER A 263 1.36 27.25 -154.39
N ASP A 264 1.51 28.24 -155.33
CA ASP A 264 2.35 28.27 -156.59
C ASP A 264 2.52 29.70 -157.28
N GLY A 265 3.56 29.95 -158.14
CA GLY A 265 3.51 30.79 -159.38
C GLY A 265 4.17 32.22 -159.59
N GLY A 266 5.36 32.31 -160.24
CA GLY A 266 5.82 33.16 -161.42
C GLY A 266 5.79 34.73 -161.58
N GLU A 267 6.82 35.33 -162.24
CA GLU A 267 6.87 36.74 -162.78
C GLU A 267 7.89 36.93 -163.97
N THR A 268 7.88 38.03 -164.78
CA THR A 268 8.94 38.35 -165.81
C THR A 268 8.97 39.80 -166.37
N ARG A 269 10.06 40.19 -167.07
CA ARG A 269 10.42 41.59 -167.44
C ARG A 269 11.12 41.72 -168.82
N ARG A 270 10.92 42.88 -169.49
CA ARG A 270 11.71 43.49 -170.61
C ARG A 270 11.70 42.83 -172.00
N ALA A 271 11.65 43.69 -173.02
CA ALA A 271 12.06 43.38 -174.39
C ALA A 271 12.75 44.58 -175.05
N ARG A 272 13.60 44.28 -176.04
CA ARG A 272 14.00 45.12 -177.19
C ARG A 272 15.16 46.12 -177.04
N LEU A 273 16.37 45.56 -177.07
CA LEU A 273 17.52 46.11 -177.78
C LEU A 273 17.87 45.12 -178.92
N GLU A 274 17.70 45.51 -180.18
CA GLU A 274 18.06 44.70 -181.35
C GLU A 274 18.32 45.61 -182.57
N ARG A 275 19.58 45.92 -182.88
CA ARG A 275 20.00 46.30 -184.24
C ARG A 275 21.51 46.33 -184.39
N GLN A 276 21.99 45.56 -185.37
CA GLN A 276 23.28 45.70 -186.04
C GLN A 276 24.49 45.26 -185.17
N LEU A 277 25.03 44.04 -185.28
CA LEU A 277 24.95 43.05 -186.37
C LEU A 277 25.42 43.66 -187.70
N ALA A 278 26.74 43.74 -187.88
CA ALA A 278 27.38 44.34 -189.06
C ALA A 278 28.51 43.49 -189.68
N VAL A 279 28.45 42.16 -189.48
CA VAL A 279 28.57 41.10 -190.50
C VAL A 279 29.93 40.93 -191.20
N ALA A 280 30.90 41.80 -190.96
CA ALA A 280 32.28 41.65 -191.42
C ALA A 280 33.27 41.40 -190.27
N GLN A 281 32.90 41.74 -189.03
CA GLN A 281 33.54 41.16 -187.85
C GLN A 281 33.02 39.73 -187.64
N ASP A 282 31.74 39.50 -187.93
CA ASP A 282 31.01 38.26 -187.65
C ASP A 282 31.83 37.00 -187.93
N THR A 283 32.53 36.74 -189.05
CA THR A 283 33.22 35.43 -189.19
C THR A 283 34.48 35.20 -188.34
N ILE A 284 35.06 36.23 -187.71
CA ILE A 284 36.10 36.08 -186.66
C ILE A 284 35.50 36.33 -185.27
N GLU A 285 34.42 37.10 -185.18
CA GLU A 285 33.49 37.07 -184.07
C GLU A 285 32.71 35.76 -183.97
N ASP A 286 32.67 34.87 -184.96
CA ASP A 286 31.87 33.63 -184.98
C ASP A 286 32.69 32.52 -184.33
N LEU A 287 33.99 32.45 -184.64
CA LEU A 287 34.93 31.56 -183.95
C LEU A 287 35.32 32.09 -182.56
N ARG A 288 35.14 33.40 -182.30
CA ARG A 288 35.21 33.96 -180.94
C ARG A 288 33.90 33.79 -180.20
N ALA A 289 32.74 33.98 -180.82
CA ALA A 289 31.43 33.75 -180.23
C ALA A 289 31.24 32.27 -179.94
N GLN A 290 31.67 31.34 -180.79
CA GLN A 290 31.66 29.91 -180.42
C GLN A 290 32.57 29.63 -179.23
N HIS A 291 33.72 30.30 -179.09
CA HIS A 291 34.56 30.14 -177.91
C HIS A 291 33.97 30.81 -176.66
N ASP A 292 33.33 31.97 -176.80
CA ASP A 292 32.67 32.73 -175.75
C ASP A 292 31.32 32.10 -175.36
N GLU A 293 30.65 31.39 -176.27
CA GLU A 293 29.46 30.54 -176.05
C GLU A 293 29.86 29.25 -175.32
N ASP A 294 30.95 28.58 -175.73
CA ASP A 294 31.51 27.45 -174.99
C ASP A 294 31.97 27.87 -173.58
N GLN A 295 32.54 29.07 -173.42
CA GLN A 295 32.87 29.64 -172.10
C GLN A 295 31.62 30.02 -171.29
N GLN A 296 30.55 30.52 -171.92
CA GLN A 296 29.28 30.80 -171.25
C GLN A 296 28.53 29.52 -170.85
N HIS A 297 28.61 28.46 -171.66
CA HIS A 297 28.07 27.14 -171.29
C HIS A 297 28.88 26.51 -170.15
N LEU A 298 30.21 26.68 -170.12
CA LEU A 298 31.01 26.32 -168.94
C LEU A 298 30.61 27.11 -167.70
N ALA A 299 30.42 28.43 -167.80
CA ALA A 299 29.95 29.25 -166.69
C ALA A 299 28.54 28.84 -166.20
N GLN A 300 27.63 28.48 -167.12
CA GLN A 300 26.31 27.94 -166.77
C GLN A 300 26.40 26.58 -166.07
N TYR A 301 27.30 25.69 -166.51
CA TYR A 301 27.56 24.43 -165.81
C TYR A 301 28.27 24.64 -164.46
N GLU A 302 29.02 25.72 -164.28
CA GLU A 302 29.61 26.10 -162.99
C GLU A 302 28.55 26.68 -162.04
N GLU A 303 27.65 27.55 -162.51
CA GLU A 303 26.49 28.06 -161.74
C GLU A 303 25.51 26.92 -161.37
N ASP A 304 25.14 26.05 -162.31
CA ASP A 304 24.30 24.87 -162.04
C ASP A 304 24.99 23.90 -161.06
N LYS A 305 26.33 23.78 -161.12
CA LYS A 305 27.11 22.98 -160.18
C LYS A 305 27.13 23.61 -158.78
N GLU A 306 27.29 24.93 -158.65
CA GLU A 306 27.21 25.62 -157.36
C GLU A 306 25.82 25.47 -156.74
N ILE A 307 24.74 25.61 -157.53
CA ILE A 307 23.36 25.39 -157.05
C ILE A 307 23.15 23.93 -156.59
N LEU A 308 23.68 22.95 -157.33
CA LEU A 308 23.63 21.54 -156.93
C LEU A 308 24.51 21.23 -155.71
N GLU A 309 25.65 21.92 -155.54
CA GLU A 309 26.50 21.81 -154.34
C GLU A 309 25.75 22.40 -153.11
N ASP A 310 25.10 23.55 -153.23
CA ASP A 310 24.22 24.15 -152.20
C ASP A 310 23.05 23.22 -151.82
N GLU A 311 22.37 22.60 -152.80
CA GLU A 311 21.30 21.64 -152.52
C GLU A 311 21.82 20.37 -151.85
N VAL A 312 23.02 19.90 -152.22
CA VAL A 312 23.69 18.77 -151.55
C VAL A 312 24.09 19.13 -150.12
N GLU A 313 24.58 20.35 -149.84
CA GLU A 313 24.87 20.80 -148.47
C GLU A 313 23.60 20.96 -147.63
N ARG A 314 22.54 21.50 -148.21
CA ARG A 314 21.22 21.60 -147.57
C ARG A 314 20.64 20.23 -147.23
N LEU A 315 20.80 19.24 -148.11
CA LEU A 315 20.36 17.86 -147.86
C LEU A 315 21.24 17.15 -146.80
N LYS A 316 22.55 17.41 -146.77
CA LYS A 316 23.44 16.91 -145.69
C LYS A 316 23.04 17.46 -144.33
N LEU A 317 22.81 18.77 -144.21
CA LEU A 317 22.35 19.40 -142.96
C LEU A 317 21.00 18.82 -142.49
N ALA A 318 20.06 18.61 -143.41
CA ALA A 318 18.78 17.96 -143.10
C ALA A 318 18.94 16.49 -142.65
N LEU A 319 19.95 15.78 -143.18
CA LEU A 319 20.27 14.41 -142.77
C LEU A 319 20.88 14.40 -141.35
N GLU A 320 21.89 15.23 -141.08
CA GLU A 320 22.50 15.38 -139.75
C GLU A 320 21.47 15.75 -138.68
N ASP A 321 20.54 16.67 -138.98
CA ASP A 321 19.46 17.04 -138.06
C ASP A 321 18.40 15.94 -137.89
N SER A 322 18.33 14.96 -138.80
CA SER A 322 17.51 13.75 -138.61
C SER A 322 18.25 12.70 -137.75
N GLU A 323 19.58 12.63 -137.87
CA GLU A 323 20.45 11.73 -137.12
C GLU A 323 20.57 12.20 -135.67
N ARG A 324 20.85 13.48 -135.41
CA ARG A 324 20.86 14.08 -134.06
C ARG A 324 19.54 13.85 -133.31
N ARG A 325 18.39 13.96 -134.00
CA ARG A 325 17.07 13.66 -133.41
C ARG A 325 16.92 12.18 -133.06
N ARG A 326 17.36 11.26 -133.92
CA ARG A 326 17.37 9.83 -133.61
C ARG A 326 18.30 9.50 -132.44
N GLU A 327 19.50 10.09 -132.41
CA GLU A 327 20.46 9.90 -131.33
C GLU A 327 19.88 10.39 -130.00
N ALA A 328 19.30 11.59 -129.96
CA ALA A 328 18.59 12.13 -128.80
C ALA A 328 17.45 11.19 -128.35
N GLU A 329 16.57 10.75 -129.25
CA GLU A 329 15.51 9.80 -128.88
C GLU A 329 16.05 8.44 -128.41
N THR A 330 17.20 7.97 -128.91
CA THR A 330 17.83 6.74 -128.39
C THR A 330 18.49 6.95 -127.03
N PHE A 331 19.05 8.13 -126.78
CA PHE A 331 19.62 8.51 -125.50
C PHE A 331 18.52 8.62 -124.44
N GLU A 332 17.45 9.37 -124.72
CA GLU A 332 16.26 9.50 -123.85
C GLU A 332 15.63 8.13 -123.55
N ARG A 333 15.50 7.24 -124.55
CA ARG A 333 15.01 5.86 -124.34
C ARG A 333 15.98 4.99 -123.53
N SER A 334 17.29 5.27 -123.57
CA SER A 334 18.27 4.57 -122.75
C SER A 334 18.24 5.08 -121.31
N GLU A 335 18.21 6.39 -121.11
CA GLU A 335 18.11 7.05 -119.80
C GLU A 335 16.80 6.67 -119.09
N SER A 336 15.66 6.71 -119.80
CA SER A 336 14.36 6.22 -119.31
C SER A 336 14.38 4.73 -118.94
N ARG A 337 15.19 3.90 -119.62
CA ARG A 337 15.37 2.48 -119.26
C ARG A 337 16.27 2.29 -118.05
N THR A 338 17.27 3.16 -117.86
CA THR A 338 18.16 3.13 -116.68
C THR A 338 17.38 3.57 -115.46
N GLN A 339 16.67 4.71 -115.52
CA GLN A 339 15.77 5.20 -114.47
C GLN A 339 14.70 4.16 -114.11
N LEU A 340 14.08 3.50 -115.10
CA LEU A 340 13.08 2.45 -114.83
C LEU A 340 13.68 1.17 -114.20
N LEU A 341 14.98 0.93 -114.33
CA LEU A 341 15.68 -0.14 -113.60
C LEU A 341 16.08 0.32 -112.19
N GLU A 342 16.58 1.55 -112.03
CA GLU A 342 16.89 2.14 -110.72
C GLU A 342 15.62 2.23 -109.85
N GLU A 343 14.51 2.74 -110.38
CA GLU A 343 13.21 2.72 -109.69
C GLU A 343 12.66 1.30 -109.45
N ARG A 344 13.18 0.26 -110.12
CA ARG A 344 12.82 -1.14 -109.82
C ARG A 344 13.68 -1.69 -108.70
N GLU A 345 14.98 -1.46 -108.74
CA GLU A 345 15.89 -1.83 -107.65
C GLU A 345 15.52 -1.11 -106.34
N GLU A 346 15.08 0.16 -106.42
CA GLU A 346 14.50 0.90 -105.28
C GLU A 346 13.16 0.30 -104.82
N ARG A 347 12.26 -0.10 -105.73
CA ARG A 347 10.99 -0.76 -105.36
C ARG A 347 11.23 -2.14 -104.73
N ASP A 348 12.16 -2.92 -105.28
CA ASP A 348 12.53 -4.24 -104.76
C ASP A 348 13.18 -4.10 -103.37
N ALA A 349 14.04 -3.11 -103.16
CA ALA A 349 14.60 -2.79 -101.83
C ALA A 349 13.53 -2.27 -100.85
N LEU A 350 12.55 -1.50 -101.32
CA LEU A 350 11.38 -1.09 -100.53
C LEU A 350 10.45 -2.26 -100.21
N GLU A 351 10.32 -3.24 -101.11
CA GLU A 351 9.54 -4.46 -100.86
C GLU A 351 10.26 -5.41 -99.90
N ASP A 352 11.58 -5.57 -100.01
CA ASP A 352 12.40 -6.34 -99.05
C ASP A 352 12.40 -5.70 -97.66
N THR A 353 12.49 -4.37 -97.56
CA THR A 353 12.37 -3.67 -96.26
C THR A 353 10.95 -3.74 -95.72
N LEU A 354 9.91 -3.64 -96.56
CA LEU A 354 8.52 -3.86 -96.17
C LEU A 354 8.27 -5.29 -95.68
N ASN A 355 8.87 -6.29 -96.32
CA ASN A 355 8.80 -7.70 -95.90
C ASN A 355 9.57 -7.93 -94.59
N SER A 356 10.75 -7.32 -94.42
CA SER A 356 11.48 -7.33 -93.15
C SER A 356 10.67 -6.69 -92.00
N VAL A 357 9.99 -5.57 -92.26
CA VAL A 357 9.10 -4.92 -91.28
C VAL A 357 7.86 -5.78 -91.01
N ARG A 358 7.30 -6.48 -92.01
CA ARG A 358 6.21 -7.45 -91.81
C ARG A 358 6.65 -8.64 -90.95
N ASP A 359 7.84 -9.19 -91.17
CA ASP A 359 8.40 -10.28 -90.38
C ASP A 359 8.71 -9.83 -88.94
N GLN A 360 9.23 -8.61 -88.76
CA GLN A 360 9.41 -8.01 -87.44
C GLN A 360 8.08 -7.74 -86.73
N LEU A 361 7.05 -7.30 -87.45
CA LEU A 361 5.68 -7.12 -86.92
C LEU A 361 5.04 -8.47 -86.54
N ALA A 362 5.26 -9.51 -87.34
CA ALA A 362 4.79 -10.86 -87.04
C ALA A 362 5.53 -11.44 -85.82
N ALA A 363 6.85 -11.28 -85.74
CA ALA A 363 7.66 -11.74 -84.61
C ALA A 363 7.28 -11.04 -83.30
N THR A 364 7.12 -9.70 -83.34
CA THR A 364 6.69 -8.92 -82.16
C THR A 364 5.25 -9.20 -81.76
N SER A 365 4.36 -9.48 -82.72
CA SER A 365 2.99 -9.95 -82.45
C SER A 365 2.95 -11.34 -81.82
N ILE A 366 3.80 -12.28 -82.26
CA ILE A 366 3.94 -13.61 -81.64
C ILE A 366 4.54 -13.51 -80.24
N GLU A 367 5.56 -12.66 -80.03
CA GLU A 367 6.12 -12.42 -78.69
C GLU A 367 5.07 -11.78 -77.77
N LEU A 368 4.29 -10.81 -78.26
CA LEU A 368 3.18 -10.21 -77.51
C LEU A 368 2.17 -11.28 -77.08
N GLN A 369 1.69 -12.12 -78.01
CA GLN A 369 0.78 -13.22 -77.70
C GLN A 369 1.38 -14.20 -76.67
N GLN A 370 2.67 -14.54 -76.79
CA GLN A 370 3.35 -15.40 -75.81
C GLN A 370 3.41 -14.75 -74.42
N ARG A 371 3.65 -13.44 -74.32
CA ARG A 371 3.62 -12.72 -73.04
C ARG A 371 2.20 -12.56 -72.50
N GLU A 372 1.20 -12.39 -73.35
CA GLU A 372 -0.21 -12.41 -72.96
C GLU A 372 -0.60 -13.78 -72.40
N ASP A 373 -0.25 -14.87 -73.09
CA ASP A 373 -0.49 -16.26 -72.64
C ASP A 373 0.26 -16.57 -71.31
N GLU A 374 1.50 -16.09 -71.15
CA GLU A 374 2.28 -16.19 -69.90
C GLU A 374 1.64 -15.39 -68.75
N LEU A 375 1.19 -14.15 -69.01
CA LEU A 375 0.48 -13.34 -68.03
C LEU A 375 -0.85 -14.00 -67.63
N ASP A 376 -1.57 -14.57 -68.58
CA ASP A 376 -2.80 -15.33 -68.34
C ASP A 376 -2.58 -16.58 -67.47
N LEU A 377 -1.49 -17.31 -67.69
CA LEU A 377 -1.08 -18.42 -66.82
C LEU A 377 -0.69 -17.92 -65.43
N LYS A 378 0.07 -16.83 -65.32
CA LYS A 378 0.46 -16.25 -64.03
C LYS A 378 -0.71 -15.65 -63.27
N ASN A 379 -1.70 -15.08 -63.95
CA ASN A 379 -2.94 -14.61 -63.33
C ASN A 379 -3.75 -15.79 -62.78
N ARG A 380 -3.86 -16.91 -63.52
CA ARG A 380 -4.51 -18.13 -63.00
C ARG A 380 -3.79 -18.70 -61.77
N GLU A 381 -2.46 -18.78 -61.79
CA GLU A 381 -1.67 -19.18 -60.62
C GLU A 381 -1.90 -18.23 -59.42
N LEU A 382 -1.97 -16.92 -59.66
CA LEU A 382 -2.26 -15.93 -58.61
C LEU A 382 -3.68 -16.04 -58.07
N ASP A 383 -4.68 -16.29 -58.93
CA ASP A 383 -6.08 -16.52 -58.54
C ASP A 383 -6.21 -17.81 -57.72
N GLU A 384 -5.56 -18.91 -58.14
CA GLU A 384 -5.50 -20.18 -57.41
C GLU A 384 -4.87 -20.00 -56.02
N MET A 385 -3.68 -19.37 -55.95
CA MET A 385 -3.02 -19.04 -54.67
C MET A 385 -3.86 -18.10 -53.80
N THR A 386 -4.62 -17.18 -54.41
CA THR A 386 -5.53 -16.28 -53.67
C THR A 386 -6.71 -17.06 -53.10
N MET A 387 -7.30 -17.98 -53.87
CA MET A 387 -8.34 -18.89 -53.39
C MET A 387 -7.85 -19.78 -52.23
N GLU A 388 -6.65 -20.36 -52.33
CA GLU A 388 -6.05 -21.15 -51.26
C GLU A 388 -5.82 -20.31 -49.99
N HIS A 389 -5.33 -19.08 -50.13
CA HIS A 389 -5.20 -18.17 -49.00
C HIS A 389 -6.55 -17.74 -48.41
N GLU A 390 -7.59 -17.52 -49.22
CA GLU A 390 -8.94 -17.20 -48.74
C GLU A 390 -9.54 -18.37 -47.93
N VAL A 391 -9.36 -19.61 -48.40
CA VAL A 391 -9.76 -20.83 -47.66
C VAL A 391 -8.97 -20.97 -46.36
N PHE A 392 -7.65 -20.84 -46.38
CA PHE A 392 -6.83 -20.88 -45.16
C PHE A 392 -7.22 -19.80 -44.15
N ILE A 393 -7.54 -18.60 -44.61
CA ILE A 393 -8.03 -17.50 -43.77
C ILE A 393 -9.44 -17.80 -43.23
N ALA A 394 -10.31 -18.49 -43.98
CA ALA A 394 -11.63 -18.92 -43.51
C ALA A 394 -11.51 -20.01 -42.43
N ASP A 395 -10.72 -21.06 -42.69
CA ASP A 395 -10.45 -22.15 -41.75
C ASP A 395 -9.82 -21.61 -40.46
N ALA A 396 -8.85 -20.69 -40.56
CA ALA A 396 -8.28 -20.00 -39.40
C ALA A 396 -9.35 -19.19 -38.65
N LYS A 397 -10.18 -18.39 -39.34
CA LYS A 397 -11.26 -17.62 -38.68
C LYS A 397 -12.24 -18.53 -37.94
N ASP A 398 -12.60 -19.68 -38.50
CA ASP A 398 -13.54 -20.61 -37.88
C ASP A 398 -12.90 -21.44 -36.76
N ALA A 399 -11.61 -21.79 -36.84
CA ALA A 399 -10.85 -22.36 -35.72
C ALA A 399 -10.79 -21.38 -34.53
N TRP A 400 -10.40 -20.12 -34.76
CA TRP A 400 -10.38 -19.08 -33.72
C TRP A 400 -11.78 -18.78 -33.16
N ARG A 401 -12.85 -18.91 -33.97
CA ARG A 401 -14.24 -18.84 -33.48
C ARG A 401 -14.61 -20.03 -32.60
N GLY A 402 -14.13 -21.23 -32.93
CA GLY A 402 -14.25 -22.43 -32.10
C GLY A 402 -13.60 -22.23 -30.74
N GLU A 403 -12.33 -21.86 -30.70
CA GLU A 403 -11.60 -21.56 -29.46
C GLU A 403 -12.29 -20.45 -28.64
N LEU A 404 -12.76 -19.37 -29.29
CA LEU A 404 -13.52 -18.31 -28.62
C LEU A 404 -14.89 -18.78 -28.10
N ALA A 405 -15.51 -19.80 -28.70
CA ALA A 405 -16.74 -20.39 -28.20
C ALA A 405 -16.47 -21.30 -27.00
N GLU A 406 -15.42 -22.13 -27.06
CA GLU A 406 -14.98 -22.99 -25.95
C GLU A 406 -14.53 -22.16 -24.73
N LEU A 407 -13.80 -21.07 -24.93
CA LEU A 407 -13.44 -20.15 -23.86
C LEU A 407 -14.66 -19.43 -23.27
N ARG A 408 -15.72 -19.21 -24.05
CA ARG A 408 -17.00 -18.65 -23.53
C ARG A 408 -17.74 -19.69 -22.70
N THR A 409 -17.88 -20.93 -23.17
CA THR A 409 -18.53 -22.00 -22.38
C THR A 409 -17.77 -22.25 -21.09
N GLN A 410 -16.43 -22.29 -21.12
CA GLN A 410 -15.62 -22.35 -19.89
C GLN A 410 -15.83 -21.14 -18.96
N ASN A 411 -16.03 -19.93 -19.50
CA ASN A 411 -16.30 -18.75 -18.67
C ASN A 411 -17.69 -18.81 -18.04
N ASP A 412 -18.69 -19.32 -18.76
CA ASP A 412 -20.05 -19.47 -18.26
C ASP A 412 -20.14 -20.63 -17.24
N GLU A 413 -19.47 -21.77 -17.48
CA GLU A 413 -19.30 -22.85 -16.48
C GLU A 413 -18.64 -22.34 -15.18
N LEU A 414 -17.59 -21.52 -15.29
CA LEU A 414 -16.95 -20.91 -14.12
C LEU A 414 -17.86 -19.90 -13.41
N ARG A 415 -18.76 -19.20 -14.12
CA ARG A 415 -19.75 -18.31 -13.50
C ARG A 415 -20.83 -19.09 -12.76
N ASP A 416 -21.30 -20.20 -13.33
CA ASP A 416 -22.28 -21.07 -12.70
C ASP A 416 -21.70 -21.68 -11.42
N VAL A 417 -20.45 -22.17 -11.43
CA VAL A 417 -19.74 -22.65 -10.22
C VAL A 417 -19.55 -21.53 -9.18
N ILE A 418 -19.26 -20.29 -9.60
CA ILE A 418 -19.20 -19.15 -8.68
C ILE A 418 -20.57 -18.88 -8.07
N ALA A 419 -21.64 -18.91 -8.86
CA ALA A 419 -23.01 -18.70 -8.37
C ALA A 419 -23.45 -19.80 -7.40
N GLU A 420 -23.12 -21.07 -7.68
CA GLU A 420 -23.33 -22.17 -6.73
C GLU A 420 -22.61 -21.91 -5.41
N HIS A 421 -21.30 -21.59 -5.44
CA HIS A 421 -20.55 -21.26 -4.22
C HIS A 421 -21.05 -20.00 -3.49
N GLU A 422 -21.58 -19.00 -4.20
CA GLU A 422 -22.24 -17.85 -3.58
C GLU A 422 -23.53 -18.27 -2.85
N THR A 423 -24.32 -19.18 -3.42
CA THR A 423 -25.51 -19.72 -2.72
C THR A 423 -25.14 -20.60 -1.52
N GLU A 424 -24.11 -21.46 -1.64
CA GLU A 424 -23.58 -22.23 -0.51
C GLU A 424 -23.09 -21.31 0.63
N LEU A 425 -22.38 -20.23 0.29
CA LEU A 425 -21.92 -19.23 1.27
C LEU A 425 -23.09 -18.50 1.93
N GLN A 426 -24.15 -18.16 1.19
CA GLN A 426 -25.36 -17.57 1.75
C GLN A 426 -26.06 -18.53 2.73
N GLU A 427 -26.20 -19.81 2.38
CA GLU A 427 -26.75 -20.82 3.28
C GLU A 427 -25.89 -21.03 4.54
N LYS A 428 -24.56 -21.02 4.41
CA LYS A 428 -23.65 -21.13 5.55
C LYS A 428 -23.70 -19.90 6.45
N ASN A 429 -23.81 -18.70 5.89
CA ASN A 429 -23.99 -17.47 6.65
C ASN A 429 -25.33 -17.48 7.41
N ALA A 430 -26.43 -17.90 6.77
CA ALA A 430 -27.71 -18.06 7.45
C ALA A 430 -27.66 -19.09 8.60
N GLN A 431 -26.96 -20.21 8.41
CA GLN A 431 -26.72 -21.20 9.47
C GLN A 431 -25.88 -20.65 10.63
N LEU A 432 -24.91 -19.76 10.36
CA LEU A 432 -24.12 -19.08 11.38
C LEU A 432 -24.95 -18.03 12.13
N GLU A 433 -25.78 -17.24 11.44
CA GLU A 433 -26.71 -16.29 12.09
C GLU A 433 -27.73 -16.99 13.00
N GLU A 434 -28.24 -18.16 12.60
CA GLU A 434 -29.10 -18.98 13.46
C GLU A 434 -28.34 -19.46 14.72
N GLN A 435 -27.09 -19.93 14.57
CA GLN A 435 -26.26 -20.34 15.70
C GLN A 435 -25.91 -19.18 16.64
N ASP A 436 -25.55 -18.01 16.11
CA ASP A 436 -25.29 -16.79 16.90
C ASP A 436 -26.54 -16.35 17.68
N ASN A 437 -27.73 -16.48 17.09
CA ASN A 437 -28.98 -16.19 17.77
C ASN A 437 -29.28 -17.20 18.89
N ILE A 438 -28.96 -18.48 18.70
CA ILE A 438 -29.05 -19.51 19.76
C ILE A 438 -28.03 -19.22 20.88
N ILE A 439 -26.80 -18.83 20.54
CA ILE A 439 -25.76 -18.45 21.52
C ILE A 439 -26.24 -17.27 22.35
N ARG A 440 -26.73 -16.19 21.74
CA ARG A 440 -27.30 -15.03 22.46
C ARG A 440 -28.46 -15.41 23.39
N GLN A 441 -29.34 -16.33 22.97
CA GLN A 441 -30.42 -16.83 23.82
C GLN A 441 -29.89 -17.60 25.04
N LEU A 442 -28.85 -18.43 24.85
CA LEU A 442 -28.18 -19.13 25.94
C LEU A 442 -27.44 -18.17 26.88
N GLU A 443 -26.73 -17.18 26.35
CA GLU A 443 -26.05 -16.13 27.12
C GLU A 443 -27.04 -15.37 28.01
N ASN A 444 -28.16 -14.90 27.45
CA ASN A 444 -29.23 -14.25 28.21
C ASN A 444 -29.81 -15.15 29.32
N MET A 445 -29.95 -16.46 29.06
CA MET A 445 -30.39 -17.41 30.10
C MET A 445 -29.32 -17.63 31.18
N PHE A 446 -28.03 -17.63 30.84
CA PHE A 446 -26.95 -17.70 31.81
C PHE A 446 -26.88 -16.43 32.67
N GLU A 447 -27.05 -15.24 32.09
CA GLU A 447 -27.11 -13.98 32.85
C GLU A 447 -28.26 -13.99 33.87
N LEU A 448 -29.47 -14.38 33.45
CA LEU A 448 -30.62 -14.53 34.35
C LEU A 448 -30.36 -15.57 35.47
N LYS A 449 -29.68 -16.68 35.16
CA LYS A 449 -29.31 -17.69 36.17
C LYS A 449 -28.22 -17.21 37.12
N ASP A 450 -27.27 -16.40 36.65
CA ASP A 450 -26.27 -15.75 37.49
C ASP A 450 -26.90 -14.70 38.42
N GLU A 451 -27.94 -13.99 37.98
CA GLU A 451 -28.75 -13.10 38.83
C GLU A 451 -29.52 -13.87 39.91
N GLU A 452 -30.20 -14.97 39.55
CA GLU A 452 -30.83 -15.88 40.52
C GLU A 452 -29.82 -16.42 41.55
N VAL A 453 -28.63 -16.85 41.10
CA VAL A 453 -27.57 -17.37 41.99
C VAL A 453 -27.03 -16.26 42.91
N LYS A 454 -26.85 -15.02 42.42
CA LYS A 454 -26.47 -13.87 43.26
C LYS A 454 -27.54 -13.56 44.33
N ALA A 455 -28.82 -13.60 43.96
CA ALA A 455 -29.94 -13.40 44.89
C ALA A 455 -29.97 -14.50 45.96
N ASN A 456 -29.88 -15.77 45.56
CA ASN A 456 -29.85 -16.92 46.47
C ASN A 456 -28.63 -16.87 47.41
N ASN A 457 -27.45 -16.47 46.92
CA ASN A 457 -26.25 -16.31 47.75
C ASN A 457 -26.40 -15.16 48.76
N ALA A 458 -27.05 -14.06 48.40
CA ALA A 458 -27.36 -12.97 49.32
C ALA A 458 -28.34 -13.43 50.42
N GLU A 459 -29.36 -14.23 50.07
CA GLU A 459 -30.29 -14.82 51.03
C GLU A 459 -29.60 -15.84 51.96
N ILE A 460 -28.75 -16.73 51.42
CA ILE A 460 -27.92 -17.65 52.23
C ILE A 460 -27.03 -16.87 53.20
N THR A 461 -26.41 -15.76 52.76
CA THR A 461 -25.58 -14.91 53.63
C THR A 461 -26.42 -14.31 54.76
N LYS A 462 -27.63 -13.82 54.46
CA LYS A 462 -28.55 -13.27 55.45
C LYS A 462 -29.05 -14.33 56.44
N LEU A 463 -29.41 -15.52 55.97
CA LEU A 463 -29.81 -16.64 56.82
C LEU A 463 -28.65 -17.13 57.69
N SER A 464 -27.42 -17.15 57.17
CA SER A 464 -26.21 -17.52 57.93
C SER A 464 -25.92 -16.51 59.04
N GLN A 465 -26.08 -15.21 58.76
CA GLN A 465 -26.00 -14.15 59.76
C GLN A 465 -27.05 -14.34 60.87
N GLN A 466 -28.30 -14.59 60.49
CA GLN A 466 -29.39 -14.86 61.44
C GLN A 466 -29.12 -16.10 62.30
N VAL A 467 -28.61 -17.20 61.71
CA VAL A 467 -28.20 -18.39 62.48
C VAL A 467 -27.12 -18.01 63.49
N TRP A 468 -26.06 -17.30 63.08
CA TRP A 468 -24.99 -16.88 63.97
C TRP A 468 -25.50 -15.99 65.12
N ASP A 469 -26.35 -15.01 64.82
CA ASP A 469 -26.97 -14.13 65.83
C ASP A 469 -27.80 -14.97 66.83
N THR A 470 -28.60 -15.93 66.35
CA THR A 470 -29.39 -16.83 67.21
C THR A 470 -28.54 -17.81 68.02
N GLU A 471 -27.39 -18.24 67.49
CA GLU A 471 -26.45 -19.14 68.20
C GLU A 471 -25.75 -18.39 69.35
N ASP A 472 -25.32 -17.15 69.14
CA ASP A 472 -24.78 -16.28 70.19
C ASP A 472 -25.84 -15.95 71.25
N GLU A 473 -27.09 -15.68 70.86
CA GLU A 473 -28.21 -15.57 71.81
C GLU A 473 -28.42 -16.87 72.63
N LEU A 474 -28.34 -18.04 72.00
CA LEU A 474 -28.46 -19.34 72.67
C LEU A 474 -27.30 -19.61 73.63
N GLU A 475 -26.08 -19.22 73.27
CA GLU A 475 -24.90 -19.35 74.13
C GLU A 475 -24.96 -18.37 75.31
N ARG A 476 -25.40 -17.12 75.10
CA ARG A 476 -25.68 -16.15 76.18
C ARG A 476 -26.73 -16.68 77.15
N VAL A 477 -27.83 -17.26 76.65
CA VAL A 477 -28.88 -17.87 77.48
C VAL A 477 -28.36 -19.10 78.23
N ARG A 478 -27.49 -19.93 77.63
CA ARG A 478 -26.81 -21.04 78.34
C ARG A 478 -25.92 -20.54 79.46
N VAL A 479 -25.08 -19.53 79.21
CA VAL A 479 -24.20 -18.93 80.24
C VAL A 479 -25.01 -18.32 81.38
N GLN A 480 -26.15 -17.69 81.09
CA GLN A 480 -27.08 -17.20 82.10
C GLN A 480 -27.72 -18.35 82.89
N PHE A 481 -28.16 -19.42 82.24
CA PHE A 481 -28.74 -20.60 82.88
C PHE A 481 -27.73 -21.31 83.80
N ASP A 482 -26.48 -21.49 83.34
CA ASP A 482 -25.43 -22.12 84.14
C ASP A 482 -25.02 -21.25 85.35
N ARG A 483 -25.02 -19.91 85.21
CA ARG A 483 -24.88 -19.00 86.37
C ARG A 483 -26.04 -19.16 87.35
N PHE A 484 -27.28 -19.11 86.88
CA PHE A 484 -28.46 -19.26 87.74
C PHE A 484 -28.49 -20.62 88.46
N LYS A 485 -27.98 -21.67 87.79
CA LYS A 485 -27.82 -23.00 88.35
C LYS A 485 -26.68 -23.06 89.39
N GLN A 486 -25.57 -22.36 89.18
CA GLN A 486 -24.50 -22.22 90.18
C GLN A 486 -24.98 -21.44 91.41
N GLU A 487 -25.69 -20.31 91.22
CA GLU A 487 -26.31 -19.53 92.29
C GLU A 487 -27.32 -20.39 93.07
N SER A 488 -28.22 -21.11 92.39
CA SER A 488 -29.19 -22.00 93.05
C SER A 488 -28.54 -23.18 93.79
N VAL A 489 -27.37 -23.67 93.34
CA VAL A 489 -26.57 -24.67 94.07
C VAL A 489 -25.91 -24.04 95.32
N ALA A 490 -25.32 -22.86 95.20
CA ALA A 490 -24.71 -22.14 96.32
C ALA A 490 -25.76 -21.74 97.39
N ASP A 491 -26.94 -21.29 96.97
CA ASP A 491 -28.08 -21.01 97.84
C ASP A 491 -28.56 -22.28 98.54
N ARG A 492 -28.62 -23.41 97.83
CA ARG A 492 -28.97 -24.70 98.45
C ARG A 492 -27.92 -25.15 99.47
N GLU A 493 -26.63 -24.99 99.19
CA GLU A 493 -25.55 -25.30 100.14
C GLU A 493 -25.56 -24.35 101.36
N SER A 494 -25.87 -23.07 101.15
CA SER A 494 -26.12 -22.08 102.21
C SER A 494 -27.34 -22.48 103.07
N LEU A 495 -28.45 -22.88 102.46
CA LEU A 495 -29.63 -23.37 103.16
C LEU A 495 -29.40 -24.71 103.87
N GLU A 496 -28.58 -25.61 103.30
CA GLU A 496 -28.20 -26.88 103.94
C GLU A 496 -27.29 -26.65 105.16
N THR A 497 -26.33 -25.72 105.07
CA THR A 497 -25.48 -25.34 106.23
C THR A 497 -26.27 -24.59 107.30
N ILE A 498 -27.16 -23.66 106.92
CA ILE A 498 -28.07 -22.98 107.86
C ILE A 498 -29.04 -23.99 108.50
N THR A 499 -29.64 -24.92 107.76
CA THR A 499 -30.53 -25.92 108.35
C THR A 499 -29.79 -26.98 109.17
N ALA A 500 -28.53 -27.27 108.89
CA ALA A 500 -27.67 -28.07 109.77
C ALA A 500 -27.41 -27.32 111.09
N ALA A 501 -26.98 -26.05 111.04
CA ALA A 501 -26.77 -25.22 112.22
C ALA A 501 -28.06 -24.99 113.02
N LEU A 502 -29.21 -24.88 112.36
CA LEU A 502 -30.52 -24.80 113.02
C LEU A 502 -30.94 -26.15 113.62
N LYS A 503 -30.60 -27.29 113.01
CA LYS A 503 -30.83 -28.62 113.61
C LYS A 503 -29.94 -28.86 114.83
N GLU A 504 -28.70 -28.39 114.80
CA GLU A 504 -27.76 -28.44 115.94
C GLU A 504 -28.20 -27.48 117.07
N LYS A 505 -28.63 -26.26 116.73
CA LYS A 505 -29.28 -25.36 117.71
C LYS A 505 -30.60 -25.93 118.21
N LEU A 506 -31.38 -26.64 117.40
CA LEU A 506 -32.61 -27.30 117.82
C LEU A 506 -32.33 -28.50 118.74
N SER A 507 -31.30 -29.31 118.47
CA SER A 507 -30.92 -30.42 119.36
C SER A 507 -30.31 -29.89 120.67
N SER A 508 -29.47 -28.85 120.60
CA SER A 508 -28.92 -28.14 121.75
C SER A 508 -30.02 -27.50 122.59
N THR A 509 -30.92 -26.71 122.00
CA THR A 509 -32.06 -26.11 122.74
C THR A 509 -33.07 -27.15 123.20
N LYS A 510 -33.22 -28.29 122.53
CA LYS A 510 -34.06 -29.40 123.00
C LYS A 510 -33.42 -30.17 124.16
N ALA A 511 -32.09 -30.31 124.18
CA ALA A 511 -31.35 -30.84 125.31
C ALA A 511 -31.38 -29.87 126.50
N GLN A 512 -31.14 -28.57 126.26
CA GLN A 512 -31.31 -27.51 127.25
C GLN A 512 -32.77 -27.39 127.74
N LEU A 513 -33.76 -27.63 126.88
CA LEU A 513 -35.16 -27.66 127.27
C LEU A 513 -35.46 -28.92 128.07
N GLN A 514 -34.88 -30.07 127.75
CA GLN A 514 -35.02 -31.32 128.53
C GLN A 514 -34.37 -31.19 129.91
N GLU A 515 -33.15 -30.66 129.97
CA GLU A 515 -32.43 -30.31 131.20
C GLU A 515 -33.19 -29.25 131.98
N SER A 516 -33.68 -28.19 131.32
CA SER A 516 -34.55 -27.19 131.92
C SER A 516 -35.87 -27.78 132.40
N THR A 517 -36.50 -28.75 131.72
CA THR A 517 -37.72 -29.41 132.21
C THR A 517 -37.42 -30.33 133.38
N ALA A 518 -36.29 -31.03 133.40
CA ALA A 518 -35.88 -31.84 134.55
C ALA A 518 -35.56 -30.93 135.76
N LEU A 519 -34.87 -29.81 135.52
CA LEU A 519 -34.65 -28.75 136.52
C LEU A 519 -35.93 -28.03 136.91
N TYR A 520 -36.93 -27.89 136.02
CA TYR A 520 -38.26 -27.35 136.34
C TYR A 520 -39.09 -28.36 137.11
N GLU A 521 -38.97 -29.67 136.86
CA GLU A 521 -39.65 -30.72 137.62
C GLU A 521 -39.02 -30.86 139.01
N GLN A 522 -37.69 -30.80 139.10
CA GLN A 522 -36.97 -30.70 140.37
C GLN A 522 -37.32 -29.40 141.09
N CYS A 523 -37.20 -28.23 140.44
CA CYS A 523 -37.63 -26.96 141.00
C CYS A 523 -39.12 -26.95 141.30
N HIS A 524 -39.98 -27.72 140.63
CA HIS A 524 -41.42 -27.78 140.94
C HIS A 524 -41.65 -28.63 142.19
N GLN A 525 -40.93 -29.75 142.37
CA GLN A 525 -40.93 -30.51 143.61
C GLN A 525 -40.35 -29.68 144.77
N GLU A 526 -39.25 -28.97 144.53
CA GLU A 526 -38.67 -28.02 145.48
C GLU A 526 -39.62 -26.84 145.72
N ILE A 527 -40.34 -26.30 144.73
CA ILE A 527 -41.37 -25.25 144.87
C ILE A 527 -42.61 -25.77 145.59
N LEU A 528 -42.95 -27.06 145.52
CA LEU A 528 -44.02 -27.62 146.34
C LEU A 528 -43.60 -27.72 147.81
N VAL A 529 -42.36 -28.10 148.08
CA VAL A 529 -41.76 -28.07 149.43
C VAL A 529 -41.55 -26.63 149.93
N HIS A 530 -41.11 -25.73 149.07
CA HIS A 530 -40.94 -24.31 149.36
C HIS A 530 -42.28 -23.60 149.47
N ARG A 531 -43.35 -23.98 148.75
CA ARG A 531 -44.70 -23.45 148.98
C ARG A 531 -45.26 -23.89 150.32
N ALA A 532 -45.08 -25.15 150.72
CA ALA A 532 -45.41 -25.56 152.08
C ALA A 532 -44.67 -24.72 153.13
N ARG A 533 -43.45 -24.25 152.80
CA ARG A 533 -42.59 -23.41 153.66
C ARG A 533 -42.81 -21.89 153.51
N GLU A 534 -43.31 -21.43 152.37
CA GLU A 534 -43.73 -20.05 152.08
C GLU A 534 -45.14 -19.79 152.58
N GLU A 535 -45.99 -20.82 152.68
CA GLU A 535 -47.23 -20.75 153.46
C GLU A 535 -46.93 -20.69 154.97
N GLU A 536 -45.80 -21.21 155.44
CA GLU A 536 -45.31 -20.99 156.81
C GLU A 536 -44.61 -19.63 156.99
N LEU A 537 -43.78 -19.20 156.03
CA LEU A 537 -43.07 -17.91 156.07
C LEU A 537 -43.97 -16.72 155.72
N GLY A 538 -45.01 -16.89 154.92
CA GLY A 538 -46.00 -15.85 154.61
C GLY A 538 -46.77 -15.42 155.85
N ARG A 539 -47.17 -16.40 156.68
CA ARG A 539 -47.71 -16.18 158.03
C ARG A 539 -46.74 -15.42 158.96
N HIS A 540 -45.46 -15.30 158.61
CA HIS A 540 -44.45 -14.51 159.31
C HIS A 540 -44.10 -13.18 158.62
N ALA A 541 -44.07 -13.12 157.29
CA ALA A 541 -43.73 -11.92 156.52
C ALA A 541 -44.87 -10.89 156.54
N GLU A 542 -46.13 -11.34 156.59
CA GLU A 542 -47.30 -10.49 156.87
C GLU A 542 -47.18 -9.77 158.22
N ALA A 543 -46.50 -10.37 159.20
CA ALA A 543 -46.24 -9.74 160.49
C ALA A 543 -45.10 -8.70 160.46
N LEU A 544 -44.29 -8.64 159.39
CA LEU A 544 -43.05 -7.85 159.34
C LEU A 544 -43.08 -6.72 158.30
N ALA A 545 -43.77 -6.91 157.17
CA ALA A 545 -43.96 -5.86 156.16
C ALA A 545 -44.79 -4.66 156.69
N ALA A 546 -45.55 -4.88 157.76
CA ALA A 546 -46.26 -3.84 158.50
C ALA A 546 -45.34 -2.77 159.14
N GLU A 547 -44.05 -3.07 159.32
CA GLU A 547 -43.11 -2.16 160.00
C GLU A 547 -42.32 -1.25 159.03
N LEU A 548 -41.89 -1.74 157.86
CA LEU A 548 -40.84 -1.10 157.04
C LEU A 548 -41.31 0.05 156.12
N ASN A 549 -42.60 0.14 155.79
CA ASN A 549 -43.14 1.25 154.97
C ASN A 549 -43.06 2.62 155.68
N SER A 550 -42.75 2.63 156.97
CA SER A 550 -42.46 3.83 157.78
C SER A 550 -41.34 4.74 157.20
N ASP A 551 -40.32 4.18 156.53
CA ASP A 551 -38.99 4.80 156.55
C ASP A 551 -38.49 5.48 155.25
N ARG A 552 -39.10 5.23 154.09
CA ARG A 552 -38.39 5.44 152.79
C ARG A 552 -38.59 6.78 152.08
N GLU A 553 -39.67 7.52 152.32
CA GLU A 553 -40.11 8.65 151.46
C GLU A 553 -39.22 9.92 151.56
N VAL A 554 -38.10 9.85 152.27
CA VAL A 554 -37.39 11.02 152.83
C VAL A 554 -36.15 11.48 152.01
N ARG A 555 -35.64 10.69 151.06
CA ARG A 555 -34.23 10.85 150.59
C ARG A 555 -33.94 11.59 149.28
N GLU A 556 -34.72 11.40 148.22
CA GLU A 556 -34.13 11.35 146.86
C GLU A 556 -34.08 12.70 146.08
N GLN A 557 -34.67 13.77 146.61
CA GLN A 557 -35.00 14.97 145.82
C GLN A 557 -33.84 15.96 145.51
N LEU A 558 -32.58 15.64 145.86
CA LEU A 558 -31.60 16.69 146.20
C LEU A 558 -30.41 16.95 145.25
N GLU A 559 -30.05 16.03 144.36
CA GLU A 559 -28.59 15.88 144.07
C GLU A 559 -28.05 16.49 142.74
N ASN A 560 -28.83 16.58 141.65
CA ASN A 560 -28.23 16.43 140.30
C ASN A 560 -28.26 17.62 139.31
N GLU A 561 -28.64 18.84 139.71
CA GLU A 561 -28.81 19.96 138.74
C GLU A 561 -27.52 20.74 138.37
N MET A 562 -26.39 20.51 139.04
CA MET A 562 -25.39 21.57 139.23
C MET A 562 -24.27 21.74 138.17
N ASP A 563 -23.74 20.68 137.55
CA ASP A 563 -22.29 20.66 137.30
C ASP A 563 -21.74 21.00 135.89
N SER A 564 -22.55 21.04 134.83
CA SER A 564 -22.01 20.76 133.46
C SER A 564 -21.89 21.94 132.48
N LEU A 565 -22.52 23.09 132.73
CA LEU A 565 -22.77 24.10 131.68
C LEU A 565 -21.56 24.93 131.21
N GLU A 566 -20.54 25.12 132.04
CA GLU A 566 -19.71 26.33 131.91
C GLU A 566 -18.59 26.27 130.85
N ARG A 567 -18.10 25.09 130.46
CA ARG A 567 -16.74 24.94 129.88
C ARG A 567 -16.60 25.20 128.37
N GLN A 568 -17.05 26.39 127.96
CA GLN A 568 -16.43 27.33 127.00
C GLN A 568 -15.86 26.76 125.68
N GLN A 569 -16.27 27.14 124.46
CA GLN A 569 -16.57 28.44 123.81
C GLN A 569 -15.42 29.44 123.57
N GLU A 570 -14.30 29.43 124.29
CA GLU A 570 -13.39 30.61 124.26
C GLU A 570 -12.26 30.58 123.22
N ASP A 571 -11.84 29.40 122.73
CA ASP A 571 -10.56 29.27 121.99
C ASP A 571 -10.63 29.50 120.46
N GLU A 572 -11.77 29.29 119.81
CA GLU A 572 -11.83 29.09 118.34
C GLU A 572 -11.55 30.35 117.49
N GLN A 573 -11.86 31.55 117.99
CA GLN A 573 -12.13 32.70 117.10
C GLN A 573 -10.89 33.44 116.52
N ARG A 574 -9.67 33.20 117.04
CA ARG A 574 -8.51 34.08 116.76
C ARG A 574 -7.69 33.72 115.53
N GLN A 575 -7.78 32.49 115.02
CA GLN A 575 -6.80 31.98 114.04
C GLN A 575 -7.08 32.41 112.59
N HIS A 576 -8.34 32.63 112.20
CA HIS A 576 -8.72 32.70 110.78
C HIS A 576 -8.34 33.98 110.01
N ARG A 577 -8.01 35.11 110.67
CA ARG A 577 -7.96 36.42 109.98
C ARG A 577 -6.69 36.72 109.17
N ARG A 578 -5.56 36.05 109.43
CA ARG A 578 -4.26 36.45 108.85
C ARG A 578 -3.94 35.89 107.46
N ALA A 579 -4.55 34.78 107.07
CA ALA A 579 -4.16 34.04 105.86
C ALA A 579 -4.67 34.64 104.53
N LEU A 580 -5.54 35.66 104.58
CA LEU A 580 -6.28 36.11 103.39
C LEU A 580 -5.55 37.20 102.58
N GLU A 581 -4.65 37.97 103.19
CA GLU A 581 -4.07 39.18 102.60
C GLU A 581 -2.91 38.89 101.63
N GLU A 582 -2.07 37.89 101.92
CA GLU A 582 -0.89 37.56 101.08
C GLU A 582 -1.26 37.19 99.63
N LYS A 583 -2.40 36.52 99.42
CA LYS A 583 -2.77 35.95 98.11
C LYS A 583 -3.24 36.96 97.07
N GLN A 584 -3.44 38.23 97.43
CA GLN A 584 -3.91 39.26 96.48
C GLN A 584 -2.79 39.96 95.71
N ALA A 585 -1.54 39.92 96.19
CA ALA A 585 -0.42 40.64 95.57
C ALA A 585 0.14 39.93 94.31
N GLU A 586 0.20 38.59 94.33
CA GLU A 586 0.82 37.76 93.29
C GLU A 586 0.15 37.88 91.90
N LEU A 587 -1.15 38.21 91.85
CA LEU A 587 -1.94 38.23 90.62
C LEU A 587 -1.60 39.41 89.69
N LYS A 588 -1.06 40.52 90.22
CA LYS A 588 -1.03 41.80 89.52
C LYS A 588 0.12 41.93 88.51
N THR A 589 1.26 41.32 88.79
CA THR A 589 2.48 41.41 87.95
C THR A 589 2.39 40.63 86.65
N ALA A 590 1.59 39.56 86.58
CA ALA A 590 1.51 38.69 85.40
C ALA A 590 0.80 39.33 84.18
N LEU A 591 0.09 40.45 84.37
CA LEU A 591 -0.70 41.09 83.31
C LEU A 591 0.13 42.07 82.45
N ASP A 592 1.19 42.66 82.99
CA ASP A 592 1.93 43.72 82.29
C ASP A 592 2.80 43.20 81.14
N ASP A 593 3.39 42.00 81.27
CA ASP A 593 4.31 41.43 80.26
C ASP A 593 3.63 41.12 78.91
N ILE A 594 2.34 40.78 78.92
CA ILE A 594 1.56 40.45 77.71
C ILE A 594 1.40 41.67 76.78
N SER A 595 1.50 42.89 77.33
CA SER A 595 1.31 44.14 76.57
C SER A 595 2.44 44.40 75.56
N ARG A 596 3.69 44.07 75.91
CA ARG A 596 4.89 44.43 75.13
C ARG A 596 5.03 43.65 73.82
N LEU A 597 4.58 42.38 73.80
CA LEU A 597 4.75 41.51 72.63
C LEU A 597 3.90 41.92 71.41
N LYS A 598 2.91 42.81 71.58
CA LYS A 598 1.99 43.21 70.50
C LYS A 598 2.52 44.32 69.57
N THR A 599 3.56 45.07 69.97
CA THR A 599 4.03 46.24 69.19
C THR A 599 5.00 45.89 68.06
N LEU A 600 5.84 44.87 68.25
CA LEU A 600 6.87 44.45 67.27
C LEU A 600 6.32 43.89 65.94
N LEU A 601 5.04 43.52 65.89
CA LEU A 601 4.43 42.93 64.69
C LEU A 601 4.10 43.98 63.61
N ALA A 602 3.82 45.22 64.00
CA ALA A 602 3.29 46.26 63.11
C ALA A 602 4.35 46.91 62.18
N GLU A 603 5.64 46.78 62.49
CA GLU A 603 6.73 47.42 61.73
C GLU A 603 7.10 46.65 60.44
N ARG A 604 6.61 45.43 60.24
CA ARG A 604 6.99 44.58 59.09
C ARG A 604 6.12 44.74 57.85
N ASP A 605 4.91 45.29 57.96
CA ASP A 605 3.96 45.36 56.85
C ASP A 605 4.16 46.59 55.93
N ALA A 606 4.95 47.59 56.36
CA ALA A 606 5.15 48.83 55.62
C ALA A 606 6.07 48.69 54.39
N ASP A 607 7.10 47.84 54.47
CA ASP A 607 8.21 47.77 53.51
C ASP A 607 7.79 47.21 52.12
N TYR A 608 6.66 46.51 52.02
CA TYR A 608 6.26 45.78 50.79
C TYR A 608 5.65 46.68 49.68
N THR A 609 5.27 47.91 50.00
CA THR A 609 4.43 48.76 49.12
C THR A 609 5.19 49.67 48.16
N THR A 610 6.49 49.89 48.36
CA THR A 610 7.28 50.91 47.64
C THR A 610 7.88 50.45 46.31
N LEU A 611 8.07 49.14 46.11
CA LEU A 611 8.76 48.59 44.92
C LEU A 611 7.91 48.53 43.64
N GLN A 612 6.58 48.72 43.71
CA GLN A 612 5.67 48.41 42.60
C GLN A 612 5.49 49.54 41.56
N ASN A 613 5.93 50.77 41.85
CA ASN A 613 5.53 51.97 41.09
C ASN A 613 6.57 52.51 40.07
N ALA A 614 7.81 52.04 40.05
CA ALA A 614 8.87 52.64 39.23
C ALA A 614 8.91 52.18 37.75
N LEU A 615 8.32 51.01 37.41
CA LEU A 615 8.57 50.36 36.12
C LEU A 615 7.65 50.82 34.96
N LYS A 616 6.60 51.61 35.22
CA LYS A 616 5.52 51.87 34.25
C LYS A 616 5.66 53.13 33.37
N ASN A 617 6.66 53.99 33.61
CA ASN A 617 6.66 55.36 33.08
C ASN A 617 7.67 55.67 31.95
N LEU A 618 8.49 54.71 31.49
CA LEU A 618 9.60 55.00 30.54
C LEU A 618 9.44 54.48 29.11
N GLU A 619 8.44 53.67 28.80
CA GLU A 619 8.31 53.03 27.45
C GLU A 619 7.34 53.77 26.49
N ALA A 620 6.74 54.89 26.91
CA ALA A 620 5.60 55.49 26.21
C ALA A 620 5.91 56.66 25.22
N GLU A 621 7.13 57.24 25.23
CA GLU A 621 7.34 58.60 24.71
C GLU A 621 8.37 58.73 23.55
N ASN A 622 8.41 57.78 22.59
CA ASN A 622 9.27 57.95 21.40
C ASN A 622 8.64 57.45 20.08
N LYS A 623 7.78 58.28 19.47
CA LYS A 623 7.14 58.05 18.15
C LYS A 623 6.98 59.35 17.32
N ARG A 624 7.49 59.35 16.07
CA ARG A 624 7.04 60.09 14.82
C ARG A 624 7.44 61.57 14.53
N VAL A 625 7.87 61.86 13.26
CA VAL A 625 7.33 62.86 12.25
C VAL A 625 8.35 63.33 11.12
N GLY A 626 7.95 63.44 9.81
CA GLY A 626 8.47 64.45 8.79
C GLY A 626 8.73 64.09 7.26
N GLU A 627 8.27 64.89 6.23
CA GLU A 627 8.53 64.76 4.73
C GLU A 627 8.34 66.08 3.79
N SER A 628 9.09 66.29 2.64
CA SER A 628 8.85 67.08 1.33
C SER A 628 9.70 68.32 0.70
N HIS A 629 9.24 69.06 -0.38
CA HIS A 629 10.06 69.55 -1.61
C HIS A 629 9.65 70.83 -2.52
N THR A 630 10.46 71.36 -3.54
CA THR A 630 10.14 72.17 -4.85
C THR A 630 11.33 72.83 -5.74
N THR A 631 11.12 73.48 -6.95
CA THR A 631 12.11 73.76 -8.12
C THR A 631 12.01 75.04 -9.08
N ASP A 632 13.11 75.60 -9.72
CA ASP A 632 13.15 76.48 -10.98
C ASP A 632 14.56 76.98 -11.57
N ARG A 633 14.71 77.52 -12.84
CA ARG A 633 15.81 78.39 -13.49
C ARG A 633 16.70 77.88 -14.72
N PHE A 634 16.35 78.10 -16.02
CA PHE A 634 17.09 77.54 -17.22
C PHE A 634 17.46 78.49 -18.43
N SER A 635 17.42 79.83 -18.36
CA SER A 635 17.16 80.67 -19.57
C SER A 635 18.29 81.47 -20.28
N LEU A 636 19.58 81.33 -19.97
CA LEU A 636 20.60 82.37 -20.29
C LEU A 636 21.56 82.14 -21.49
N GLU A 637 21.28 81.19 -22.39
CA GLU A 637 22.35 80.53 -23.18
C GLU A 637 22.53 80.98 -24.66
N LEU A 638 21.79 81.98 -25.17
CA LEU A 638 21.45 82.01 -26.62
C LEU A 638 22.12 83.05 -27.57
N GLU A 639 22.93 84.01 -27.12
CA GLU A 639 23.28 85.20 -27.97
C GLU A 639 24.68 85.27 -28.60
N LEU A 640 25.65 84.48 -28.16
CA LEU A 640 27.09 84.73 -28.43
C LEU A 640 27.57 84.31 -29.84
N ASP A 641 26.67 84.31 -30.81
CA ASP A 641 26.77 83.49 -32.02
C ASP A 641 26.79 84.24 -33.36
N ARG A 642 26.65 85.58 -33.36
CA ARG A 642 26.36 86.30 -34.61
C ARG A 642 27.56 86.76 -35.45
N LEU A 643 28.67 87.18 -34.87
CA LEU A 643 29.72 87.92 -35.61
C LEU A 643 30.84 87.06 -36.23
N LYS A 644 30.71 85.73 -36.15
CA LYS A 644 31.60 84.71 -36.73
C LYS A 644 31.63 84.68 -38.28
N ARG A 645 31.41 85.78 -39.03
CA ARG A 645 30.79 85.68 -40.38
C ARG A 645 31.47 86.30 -41.60
N ASP A 646 31.71 87.61 -41.69
CA ASP A 646 31.75 88.23 -43.04
C ASP A 646 33.12 88.56 -43.67
N LEU A 647 34.19 88.78 -42.91
CA LEU A 647 35.51 89.15 -43.48
C LEU A 647 36.20 88.02 -44.27
N SER A 648 35.77 86.79 -44.03
CA SER A 648 36.32 85.53 -44.54
C SER A 648 35.84 85.20 -45.98
N ARG A 649 36.02 86.10 -46.96
CA ARG A 649 35.21 86.04 -48.21
C ARG A 649 35.85 86.36 -49.59
N ALA A 650 37.12 86.73 -49.74
CA ALA A 650 37.59 87.25 -51.05
C ALA A 650 39.04 86.93 -51.47
N GLU A 651 40.00 86.85 -50.54
CA GLU A 651 41.37 86.39 -50.85
C GLU A 651 41.40 84.89 -51.26
N ASP A 652 40.25 84.25 -51.08
CA ASP A 652 39.89 82.87 -51.41
C ASP A 652 39.78 82.61 -52.94
N ASP A 653 39.62 83.64 -53.79
CA ASP A 653 39.12 83.45 -55.15
C ASP A 653 40.17 83.25 -56.27
N LEU A 654 41.45 83.66 -56.09
CA LEU A 654 42.44 83.68 -57.19
C LEU A 654 43.61 82.69 -57.02
N SER A 655 43.97 82.39 -55.77
CA SER A 655 44.74 81.19 -55.38
C SER A 655 44.12 79.89 -55.95
N ARG A 656 42.81 79.96 -56.22
CA ARG A 656 41.91 78.96 -56.81
C ARG A 656 42.37 78.35 -58.15
N VAL A 657 42.54 79.14 -59.22
CA VAL A 657 42.60 78.58 -60.60
C VAL A 657 43.94 77.92 -60.97
N ARG A 658 45.08 78.37 -60.42
CA ARG A 658 46.36 77.66 -60.65
C ARG A 658 46.46 76.37 -59.83
N ALA A 659 45.79 76.32 -58.68
CA ALA A 659 45.59 75.07 -57.97
C ALA A 659 44.75 74.11 -58.82
N GLU A 660 43.73 74.57 -59.56
CA GLU A 660 42.87 73.70 -60.40
C GLU A 660 43.62 72.89 -61.47
N LEU A 661 44.62 73.44 -62.19
CA LEU A 661 45.32 72.69 -63.25
C LEU A 661 46.36 71.72 -62.70
N ALA A 662 47.15 72.13 -61.70
CA ALA A 662 48.04 71.20 -61.01
C ALA A 662 47.24 70.08 -60.34
N ALA A 663 46.09 70.42 -59.74
CA ALA A 663 45.12 69.46 -59.24
C ALA A 663 44.53 68.57 -60.34
N ARG A 664 44.48 68.96 -61.63
CA ARG A 664 43.98 68.09 -62.72
C ARG A 664 44.94 66.98 -63.11
N GLU A 665 46.25 67.24 -63.22
CA GLU A 665 47.25 66.20 -63.49
C GLU A 665 47.51 65.32 -62.25
N VAL A 666 47.58 65.94 -61.07
CA VAL A 666 47.60 65.22 -59.79
C VAL A 666 46.36 64.33 -59.72
N SER A 667 45.16 64.86 -60.00
CA SER A 667 43.92 64.08 -60.08
C SER A 667 43.94 62.97 -61.15
N TYR A 668 44.77 63.03 -62.19
CA TYR A 668 44.86 61.94 -63.18
C TYR A 668 45.79 60.80 -62.72
N ARG A 669 46.96 61.13 -62.15
CA ARG A 669 47.81 60.11 -61.50
C ARG A 669 47.16 59.56 -60.24
N GLU A 670 46.40 60.38 -59.52
CA GLU A 670 45.51 59.95 -58.44
C GLU A 670 44.41 59.05 -58.99
N ARG A 671 43.80 59.28 -60.18
CA ARG A 671 42.83 58.35 -60.78
C ARG A 671 43.46 56.99 -61.12
N GLU A 672 44.67 56.96 -61.68
CA GLU A 672 45.37 55.69 -61.95
C GLU A 672 45.79 54.98 -60.65
N ALA A 673 46.39 55.71 -59.71
CA ALA A 673 46.71 55.17 -58.39
C ALA A 673 45.44 54.76 -57.60
N GLN A 674 44.30 55.45 -57.82
CA GLN A 674 42.99 55.04 -57.31
C GLN A 674 42.48 53.80 -58.03
N LEU A 675 42.71 53.62 -59.33
CA LEU A 675 42.31 52.40 -60.04
C LEU A 675 43.15 51.19 -59.61
N ASP A 676 44.47 51.33 -59.51
CA ASP A 676 45.33 50.27 -58.95
C ASP A 676 45.00 49.99 -57.49
N LYS A 677 44.74 51.04 -56.69
CA LYS A 677 44.24 50.89 -55.32
C LYS A 677 42.87 50.25 -55.29
N LEU A 678 41.96 50.55 -56.22
CA LEU A 678 40.64 49.92 -56.33
C LEU A 678 40.76 48.46 -56.78
N HIS A 679 41.73 48.10 -57.62
CA HIS A 679 41.97 46.72 -58.02
C HIS A 679 42.67 45.90 -56.92
N SER A 680 43.62 46.48 -56.19
CA SER A 680 44.17 45.85 -54.99
C SER A 680 43.08 45.73 -53.92
N MET A 681 42.36 46.81 -53.61
CA MET A 681 41.19 46.78 -52.72
C MET A 681 40.12 45.80 -53.20
N ASN A 682 39.89 45.58 -54.49
CA ASN A 682 38.91 44.60 -54.96
C ASN A 682 39.39 43.16 -54.72
N ARG A 683 40.69 42.89 -54.90
CA ARG A 683 41.30 41.60 -54.52
C ARG A 683 41.31 41.40 -53.01
N ASP A 684 41.67 42.44 -52.24
CA ASP A 684 41.70 42.43 -50.78
C ASP A 684 40.29 42.29 -50.21
N LEU A 685 39.29 42.97 -50.78
CA LEU A 685 37.86 42.80 -50.46
C LEU A 685 37.34 41.42 -50.86
N THR A 686 37.79 40.85 -51.99
CA THR A 686 37.41 39.47 -52.37
C THR A 686 38.03 38.45 -51.42
N ALA A 687 39.29 38.63 -51.03
CA ALA A 687 39.95 37.81 -50.03
C ALA A 687 39.32 38.01 -48.64
N GLU A 688 38.96 39.25 -48.28
CA GLU A 688 38.26 39.55 -47.03
C GLU A 688 36.84 38.97 -47.05
N ILE A 689 36.11 39.01 -48.16
CA ILE A 689 34.81 38.34 -48.31
C ILE A 689 34.97 36.82 -48.18
N ALA A 690 36.01 36.21 -48.77
CA ALA A 690 36.28 34.79 -48.60
C ALA A 690 36.61 34.44 -47.13
N VAL A 691 37.47 35.23 -46.47
CA VAL A 691 37.81 35.09 -45.05
C VAL A 691 36.60 35.33 -44.15
N GLN A 692 35.75 36.32 -44.45
CA GLN A 692 34.51 36.59 -43.72
C GLN A 692 33.46 35.51 -43.97
N THR A 693 33.43 34.88 -45.14
CA THR A 693 32.54 33.74 -45.44
C THR A 693 32.99 32.51 -44.67
N GLN A 694 34.29 32.19 -44.66
CA GLN A 694 34.84 31.11 -43.84
C GLN A 694 34.70 31.40 -42.34
N ALA A 695 34.91 32.64 -41.90
CA ALA A 695 34.69 33.04 -40.52
C ALA A 695 33.20 32.93 -40.13
N ARG A 696 32.27 33.28 -41.03
CA ARG A 696 30.83 33.06 -40.84
C ARG A 696 30.52 31.57 -40.74
N MET A 697 31.04 30.71 -41.61
CA MET A 697 30.88 29.25 -41.52
C MET A 697 31.40 28.71 -40.18
N ASN A 698 32.62 29.08 -39.79
CA ASN A 698 33.21 28.67 -38.51
C ASN A 698 32.41 29.22 -37.31
N ILE A 699 31.79 30.40 -37.43
CA ILE A 699 30.91 30.97 -36.40
C ILE A 699 29.55 30.25 -36.37
N THR A 700 28.97 29.87 -37.52
CA THR A 700 27.73 29.08 -37.56
C THR A 700 27.95 27.67 -37.05
N GLU A 701 29.05 27.00 -37.39
CA GLU A 701 29.41 25.69 -36.82
C GLU A 701 29.61 25.77 -35.30
N LYS A 702 30.25 26.83 -34.80
CA LYS A 702 30.35 27.09 -33.36
C LYS A 702 29.00 27.43 -32.73
N LEU A 703 28.15 28.18 -33.42
CA LEU A 703 26.79 28.50 -32.97
C LEU A 703 25.96 27.22 -32.86
N ASP A 704 25.98 26.34 -33.87
CA ASP A 704 25.25 25.08 -33.91
C ASP A 704 25.80 24.10 -32.88
N SER A 705 27.11 24.02 -32.71
CA SER A 705 27.75 23.26 -31.63
C SER A 705 27.32 23.77 -30.25
N VAL A 706 27.33 25.08 -30.03
CA VAL A 706 26.86 25.70 -28.78
C VAL A 706 25.37 25.48 -28.59
N GLN A 707 24.53 25.63 -29.61
CA GLN A 707 23.08 25.38 -29.53
C GLN A 707 22.76 23.90 -29.24
N ASN A 708 23.51 22.96 -29.82
CA ASN A 708 23.32 21.53 -29.56
C ASN A 708 23.82 21.17 -28.15
N SER A 709 24.93 21.76 -27.69
CA SER A 709 25.38 21.63 -26.30
C SER A 709 24.36 22.24 -25.33
N LEU A 710 23.78 23.40 -25.65
CA LEU A 710 22.73 24.05 -24.87
C LEU A 710 21.50 23.15 -24.78
N LYS A 711 20.97 22.64 -25.89
CA LYS A 711 19.86 21.66 -25.91
C LYS A 711 20.17 20.41 -25.08
N SER A 712 21.41 19.89 -25.13
CA SER A 712 21.84 18.77 -24.26
C SER A 712 21.73 19.20 -22.79
N THR A 713 22.35 20.32 -22.41
CA THR A 713 22.28 20.82 -21.03
C THR A 713 20.86 21.18 -20.59
N GLU A 714 19.97 21.61 -21.48
CA GLU A 714 18.55 21.89 -21.18
C GLU A 714 17.77 20.60 -20.92
N THR A 715 18.01 19.54 -21.69
CA THR A 715 17.41 18.21 -21.47
C THR A 715 17.98 17.54 -20.21
N GLU A 716 19.30 17.65 -19.96
CA GLU A 716 19.93 17.25 -18.71
C GLU A 716 19.36 18.03 -17.52
N LEU A 717 19.23 19.35 -17.61
CA LEU A 717 18.66 20.18 -16.55
C LEU A 717 17.16 19.88 -16.33
N ALA A 718 16.41 19.55 -17.38
CA ALA A 718 15.04 19.05 -17.25
C ALA A 718 14.97 17.71 -16.52
N THR A 719 15.85 16.75 -16.83
CA THR A 719 15.92 15.46 -16.11
C THR A 719 16.42 15.60 -14.67
N GLN A 720 17.34 16.54 -14.40
CA GLN A 720 17.72 16.88 -13.03
C GLN A 720 16.57 17.55 -12.27
N ARG A 721 15.78 18.43 -12.91
CA ARG A 721 14.57 19.02 -12.29
C ARG A 721 13.51 17.97 -11.95
N THR A 722 13.22 17.02 -12.85
CA THR A 722 12.30 15.92 -12.52
C THR A 722 12.85 15.05 -11.40
N ARG A 723 14.16 14.76 -11.41
CA ARG A 723 14.82 14.00 -10.34
C ARG A 723 14.81 14.72 -8.99
N VAL A 724 15.02 16.04 -8.96
CA VAL A 724 14.87 16.86 -7.74
C VAL A 724 13.43 16.79 -7.24
N GLY A 725 12.42 16.93 -8.11
CA GLY A 725 11.02 16.76 -7.75
C GLY A 725 10.68 15.37 -7.17
N GLU A 726 11.23 14.30 -7.75
CA GLU A 726 11.12 12.95 -7.17
C GLU A 726 11.77 12.84 -5.78
N LEU A 727 12.95 13.43 -5.60
CA LEU A 727 13.68 13.41 -4.33
C LEU A 727 12.97 14.25 -3.26
N GLU A 728 12.40 15.40 -3.61
CA GLU A 728 11.56 16.22 -2.73
C GLU A 728 10.27 15.50 -2.34
N GLN A 729 9.61 14.80 -3.29
CA GLN A 729 8.44 13.97 -2.99
C GLN A 729 8.79 12.80 -2.07
N ARG A 730 9.91 12.12 -2.30
CA ARG A 730 10.43 11.05 -1.41
C ARG A 730 10.74 11.60 -0.03
N LEU A 731 11.46 12.72 0.07
CA LEU A 731 11.79 13.39 1.33
C LEU A 731 10.51 13.82 2.08
N SER A 732 9.51 14.38 1.39
CA SER A 732 8.21 14.74 1.97
C SER A 732 7.43 13.52 2.47
N LYS A 733 7.51 12.39 1.75
CA LYS A 733 6.91 11.11 2.16
C LYS A 733 7.63 10.54 3.39
N ASP A 734 8.95 10.58 3.41
CA ASP A 734 9.79 10.08 4.51
C ASP A 734 9.67 10.96 5.76
N GLN A 735 9.55 12.29 5.63
CA GLN A 735 9.24 13.21 6.72
C GLN A 735 7.85 12.92 7.32
N ARG A 736 6.83 12.72 6.48
CA ARG A 736 5.48 12.32 6.94
C ARG A 736 5.49 10.95 7.60
N ALA A 737 6.22 9.97 7.06
CA ALA A 737 6.38 8.66 7.67
C ALA A 737 7.13 8.75 9.00
N LEU A 738 8.17 9.60 9.11
CA LEU A 738 8.92 9.84 10.34
C LEU A 738 8.03 10.46 11.42
N LEU A 739 7.24 11.49 11.09
CA LEU A 739 6.30 12.14 12.02
C LEU A 739 5.19 11.17 12.47
N THR A 740 4.65 10.36 11.57
CA THR A 740 3.69 9.30 11.91
C THR A 740 4.32 8.27 12.85
N ASN A 741 5.54 7.81 12.56
CA ASN A 741 6.27 6.88 13.42
C ASN A 741 6.62 7.48 14.79
N GLU A 742 7.03 8.76 14.85
CA GLU A 742 7.30 9.47 16.10
C GLU A 742 6.03 9.60 16.94
N THR A 743 4.91 9.94 16.31
CA THR A 743 3.59 10.00 16.97
C THR A 743 3.21 8.61 17.51
N GLN A 744 3.32 7.55 16.70
CA GLN A 744 3.07 6.18 17.14
C GLN A 744 3.98 5.75 18.30
N PHE A 745 5.28 6.08 18.28
CA PHE A 745 6.19 5.77 19.38
C PHE A 745 5.86 6.58 20.64
N ARG A 746 5.43 7.83 20.50
CA ARG A 746 4.94 8.67 21.61
C ARG A 746 3.69 8.07 22.23
N ASP A 747 2.72 7.68 21.41
CA ASP A 747 1.48 7.04 21.85
C ASP A 747 1.77 5.71 22.56
N GLN A 748 2.56 4.82 21.94
CA GLN A 748 3.02 3.56 22.56
C GLN A 748 3.77 3.80 23.89
N LEU A 749 4.57 4.86 24.00
CA LEU A 749 5.22 5.25 25.26
C LEU A 749 4.19 5.70 26.30
N THR A 750 3.17 6.48 25.92
CA THR A 750 2.10 6.87 26.85
C THR A 750 1.24 5.70 27.29
N GLU A 751 0.89 4.77 26.39
CA GLU A 751 0.17 3.53 26.71
C GLU A 751 0.99 2.65 27.66
N ARG A 752 2.26 2.39 27.34
CA ARG A 752 3.19 1.63 28.20
C ARG A 752 3.34 2.28 29.58
N ASN A 753 3.53 3.60 29.65
CA ASN A 753 3.64 4.31 30.92
C ASN A 753 2.32 4.28 31.73
N THR A 754 1.18 4.32 31.05
CA THR A 754 -0.15 4.20 31.68
C THR A 754 -0.38 2.79 32.22
N LEU A 755 -0.02 1.75 31.44
CA LEU A 755 -0.07 0.35 31.88
C LEU A 755 0.88 0.10 33.06
N LEU A 756 2.11 0.58 33.01
CA LEU A 756 3.07 0.47 34.12
C LEU A 756 2.57 1.17 35.39
N LEU A 757 2.00 2.37 35.27
CA LEU A 757 1.39 3.08 36.40
C LEU A 757 0.18 2.31 36.96
N THR A 758 -0.65 1.76 36.09
CA THR A 758 -1.83 0.96 36.47
C THR A 758 -1.41 -0.32 37.19
N ILE A 759 -0.42 -1.05 36.67
CA ILE A 759 0.15 -2.26 37.30
C ILE A 759 0.73 -1.90 38.66
N TYR A 760 1.50 -0.81 38.78
CA TYR A 760 2.05 -0.33 40.05
C TYR A 760 0.94 -0.04 41.07
N GLN A 761 -0.11 0.68 40.68
CA GLN A 761 -1.28 0.95 41.54
C GLN A 761 -2.04 -0.32 41.97
N TYR A 762 -2.14 -1.33 41.10
CA TYR A 762 -2.70 -2.63 41.49
C TYR A 762 -1.78 -3.38 42.46
N LEU A 763 -0.47 -3.33 42.24
CA LEU A 763 0.53 -3.96 43.10
C LEU A 763 0.51 -3.33 44.51
N ASP A 764 0.26 -2.02 44.60
CA ASP A 764 0.10 -1.30 45.86
C ASP A 764 -1.14 -1.74 46.65
N LYS A 765 -2.27 -1.91 45.95
CA LYS A 765 -3.51 -2.46 46.53
C LYS A 765 -3.32 -3.89 47.02
N ILE A 766 -2.64 -4.75 46.25
CA ILE A 766 -2.38 -6.14 46.61
C ILE A 766 -1.45 -6.23 47.84
N LEU A 767 -0.44 -5.37 47.93
CA LEU A 767 0.47 -5.32 49.08
C LEU A 767 -0.13 -4.62 50.31
N GLY A 768 -1.29 -3.96 50.20
CA GLY A 768 -1.96 -3.28 51.30
C GLY A 768 -1.17 -2.09 51.90
N VAL A 769 -0.30 -1.45 51.11
CA VAL A 769 0.64 -0.42 51.59
C VAL A 769 -0.02 0.94 51.85
N ASP A 770 -1.34 1.06 51.67
CA ASP A 770 -2.18 2.24 51.94
C ASP A 770 -2.02 2.82 53.37
N LYS A 771 -1.40 2.10 54.32
CA LYS A 771 -1.25 2.52 55.71
C LYS A 771 0.18 2.88 56.16
N VAL A 772 1.20 2.76 55.31
CA VAL A 772 2.60 3.10 55.68
C VAL A 772 3.27 4.01 54.66
N GLN A 773 2.67 5.17 54.41
CA GLN A 773 3.39 6.30 53.79
C GLN A 773 4.49 6.82 54.73
N LYS A 774 5.71 6.31 54.59
CA LYS A 774 6.90 7.00 55.11
C LYS A 774 7.05 8.33 54.36
N LYS A 775 6.70 9.43 55.03
CA LYS A 775 6.92 10.82 54.57
C LYS A 775 8.36 10.96 54.05
N GLY A 776 8.53 11.16 52.74
CA GLY A 776 9.83 11.42 52.11
C GLY A 776 10.03 10.79 50.74
N ALA A 777 9.43 9.63 50.45
CA ALA A 777 9.51 9.01 49.14
C ALA A 777 8.35 9.49 48.24
N THR A 778 8.58 10.51 47.43
CA THR A 778 7.67 10.86 46.33
C THR A 778 7.60 9.70 45.35
N GLU A 779 6.39 9.16 45.14
CA GLU A 779 6.13 8.14 44.12
C GLU A 779 6.39 8.72 42.72
N THR A 780 7.59 8.45 42.20
CA THR A 780 7.98 8.88 40.85
C THR A 780 7.16 8.10 39.82
N LYS A 781 6.22 8.78 39.19
CA LYS A 781 5.41 8.22 38.09
C LYS A 781 6.35 7.77 36.95
N PRO A 782 6.03 6.72 36.17
CA PRO A 782 6.92 6.15 35.15
C PRO A 782 7.53 7.17 34.18
N PHE A 783 6.77 8.20 33.85
CA PHE A 783 7.12 9.28 32.93
C PHE A 783 8.00 10.41 33.53
N THR A 784 8.32 10.36 34.82
CA THR A 784 9.16 11.39 35.50
C THR A 784 10.60 10.92 35.68
N ASN A 785 10.80 9.70 36.18
CA ASN A 785 12.10 9.05 36.25
C ASN A 785 11.90 7.53 36.25
N PHE A 786 12.14 6.89 35.10
CA PHE A 786 11.92 5.46 34.93
C PHE A 786 12.82 4.61 35.83
N ALA A 787 14.07 5.02 36.10
CA ALA A 787 14.98 4.25 36.94
C ALA A 787 14.46 4.14 38.38
N VAL A 788 14.07 5.27 38.98
CA VAL A 788 13.50 5.31 40.34
C VAL A 788 12.14 4.60 40.40
N PHE A 789 11.32 4.70 39.34
CA PHE A 789 10.09 3.91 39.23
C PHE A 789 10.38 2.40 39.18
N HIS A 790 11.37 1.97 38.40
CA HIS A 790 11.76 0.57 38.23
C HIS A 790 12.30 -0.04 39.53
N ASP A 791 13.18 0.67 40.24
CA ASP A 791 13.70 0.23 41.54
C ASP A 791 12.58 0.08 42.58
N ASN A 792 11.64 1.03 42.62
CA ASN A 792 10.46 0.94 43.47
C ASN A 792 9.56 -0.26 43.10
N LEU A 793 9.30 -0.48 41.81
CA LEU A 793 8.52 -1.62 41.33
C LEU A 793 9.18 -2.96 41.69
N ILE A 794 10.51 -3.07 41.56
CA ILE A 794 11.28 -4.25 41.99
C ILE A 794 11.15 -4.46 43.50
N SER A 795 11.25 -3.41 44.31
CA SER A 795 11.11 -3.53 45.76
C SER A 795 9.71 -4.04 46.16
N LYS A 796 8.67 -3.55 45.48
CA LYS A 796 7.29 -4.00 45.72
C LYS A 796 7.05 -5.43 45.21
N LEU A 797 7.59 -5.82 44.06
CA LEU A 797 7.59 -7.21 43.55
C LEU A 797 8.29 -8.19 44.51
N LYS A 798 9.41 -7.79 45.13
CA LYS A 798 10.09 -8.61 46.16
C LYS A 798 9.21 -8.82 47.39
N ALA A 799 8.50 -7.79 47.84
CA ALA A 799 7.53 -7.92 48.94
C ALA A 799 6.37 -8.87 48.57
N LEU A 800 5.87 -8.81 47.34
CA LEU A 800 4.82 -9.70 46.85
C LEU A 800 5.29 -11.17 46.82
N SER A 801 6.50 -11.40 46.33
CA SER A 801 7.13 -12.72 46.33
C SER A 801 7.33 -13.27 47.75
N GLN A 802 7.67 -12.43 48.73
CA GLN A 802 7.75 -12.86 50.14
C GLN A 802 6.38 -13.25 50.70
N ILE A 803 5.32 -12.47 50.41
CA ILE A 803 3.94 -12.81 50.83
C ILE A 803 3.50 -14.14 50.22
N GLN A 804 3.84 -14.41 48.95
CA GLN A 804 3.58 -15.69 48.31
C GLN A 804 4.30 -16.85 49.03
N LEU A 805 5.60 -16.70 49.33
CA LEU A 805 6.37 -17.73 50.06
C LEU A 805 5.81 -17.99 51.46
N ASP A 806 5.39 -16.94 52.18
CA ASP A 806 4.77 -17.06 53.50
C ASP A 806 3.38 -17.70 53.42
N PHE A 807 2.62 -17.45 52.35
CA PHE A 807 1.34 -18.12 52.08
C PHE A 807 1.53 -19.60 51.78
N ASP A 808 2.44 -19.96 50.86
CA ASP A 808 2.77 -21.36 50.54
C ASP A 808 3.22 -22.14 51.78
N LYS A 809 3.99 -21.49 52.66
CA LYS A 809 4.40 -22.07 53.94
C LYS A 809 3.19 -22.32 54.87
N ARG A 810 2.32 -21.31 55.05
CA ARG A 810 1.10 -21.43 55.87
C ARG A 810 0.13 -22.48 55.32
N MET A 811 0.01 -22.59 54.00
CA MET A 811 -0.79 -23.62 53.33
C MET A 811 -0.24 -25.00 53.63
N LYS A 812 1.07 -25.24 53.46
CA LYS A 812 1.70 -26.54 53.83
C LYS A 812 1.57 -26.86 55.31
N GLU A 813 1.66 -25.87 56.19
CA GLU A 813 1.41 -26.03 57.64
C GLU A 813 -0.07 -26.33 57.96
N ALA A 814 -1.03 -25.83 57.16
CA ALA A 814 -2.45 -26.13 57.29
C ALA A 814 -2.78 -27.52 56.73
N GLU A 815 -2.30 -27.85 55.53
CA GLU A 815 -2.37 -29.18 54.93
C GLU A 815 -1.77 -30.24 55.85
N GLY A 816 -0.59 -29.98 56.43
CA GLY A 816 0.04 -30.88 57.41
C GLY A 816 -0.84 -31.13 58.63
N ARG A 817 -1.44 -30.09 59.21
CA ARG A 817 -2.39 -30.22 60.33
C ARG A 817 -3.66 -30.97 59.94
N ILE A 818 -4.23 -30.70 58.77
CA ILE A 818 -5.42 -31.41 58.26
C ILE A 818 -5.08 -32.88 58.00
N MET A 819 -3.91 -33.18 57.45
CA MET A 819 -3.45 -34.54 57.20
C MET A 819 -3.17 -35.31 58.50
N GLU A 820 -2.66 -34.65 59.53
CA GLU A 820 -2.52 -35.23 60.87
C GLU A 820 -3.89 -35.57 61.49
N GLN A 821 -4.85 -34.63 61.45
CA GLN A 821 -6.23 -34.88 61.91
C GLN A 821 -6.90 -36.00 61.11
N TYR A 822 -6.77 -36.01 59.79
CA TYR A 822 -7.25 -37.09 58.92
C TYR A 822 -6.65 -38.44 59.33
N ASN A 823 -5.34 -38.51 59.58
CA ASN A 823 -4.68 -39.74 60.02
C ASN A 823 -5.14 -40.19 61.42
N ILE A 824 -5.46 -39.27 62.33
CA ILE A 824 -6.06 -39.58 63.64
C ILE A 824 -7.47 -40.16 63.46
N VAL A 825 -8.32 -39.52 62.66
CA VAL A 825 -9.68 -39.99 62.36
C VAL A 825 -9.64 -41.35 61.66
N LYS A 826 -8.76 -41.54 60.67
CA LYS A 826 -8.53 -42.81 59.98
C LYS A 826 -8.14 -43.92 60.95
N LYS A 827 -7.18 -43.68 61.85
CA LYS A 827 -6.79 -44.65 62.89
C LYS A 827 -7.95 -44.99 63.85
N ARG A 828 -8.79 -44.00 64.23
CA ARG A 828 -10.00 -44.25 65.01
C ARG A 828 -11.00 -45.14 64.25
N LEU A 829 -11.21 -44.87 62.97
CA LEU A 829 -12.12 -45.64 62.10
C LEU A 829 -11.60 -47.07 61.86
N GLU A 830 -10.31 -47.25 61.61
CA GLU A 830 -9.66 -48.58 61.56
C GLU A 830 -9.82 -49.36 62.88
N ASN A 831 -9.74 -48.68 64.02
CA ASN A 831 -9.96 -49.31 65.32
C ASN A 831 -11.43 -49.68 65.55
N TYR A 832 -12.39 -48.84 65.15
CA TYR A 832 -13.81 -49.18 65.19
C TYR A 832 -14.14 -50.33 64.23
N SER A 833 -13.57 -50.37 63.03
CA SER A 833 -13.71 -51.50 62.09
C SER A 833 -13.23 -52.80 62.74
N LYS A 834 -12.03 -52.82 63.34
CA LYS A 834 -11.51 -53.99 64.06
C LYS A 834 -12.38 -54.41 65.25
N GLN A 835 -13.00 -53.45 65.94
CA GLN A 835 -13.96 -53.75 67.01
C GLN A 835 -15.23 -54.39 66.44
N ILE A 836 -15.79 -53.86 65.34
CA ILE A 836 -16.92 -54.45 64.62
C ILE A 836 -16.57 -55.86 64.14
N ASP A 837 -15.39 -56.08 63.53
CA ASP A 837 -14.93 -57.41 63.10
C ASP A 837 -14.82 -58.41 64.26
N ASN A 838 -14.47 -57.93 65.46
CA ASN A 838 -14.42 -58.75 66.68
C ASN A 838 -15.84 -59.05 67.20
N PHE A 839 -16.74 -58.06 67.21
CA PHE A 839 -18.14 -58.26 67.58
C PHE A 839 -18.86 -59.18 66.61
N GLU A 840 -18.65 -59.03 65.29
CA GLU A 840 -19.18 -59.95 64.28
C GLU A 840 -18.69 -61.38 64.48
N ARG A 841 -17.39 -61.57 64.77
CA ARG A 841 -16.85 -62.90 65.07
C ARG A 841 -17.45 -63.47 66.35
N ALA A 842 -17.64 -62.66 67.39
CA ALA A 842 -18.31 -63.08 68.62
C ALA A 842 -19.79 -63.45 68.38
N VAL A 843 -20.53 -62.67 67.57
CA VAL A 843 -21.92 -62.95 67.19
C VAL A 843 -22.02 -64.20 66.30
N LYS A 844 -21.10 -64.40 65.35
CA LYS A 844 -21.01 -65.62 64.53
C LYS A 844 -20.76 -66.85 65.42
N ALA A 845 -19.83 -66.79 66.36
CA ALA A 845 -19.61 -67.86 67.35
C ALA A 845 -20.83 -68.09 68.28
N ALA A 846 -21.53 -67.02 68.69
CA ALA A 846 -22.77 -67.13 69.46
C ALA A 846 -23.92 -67.77 68.64
N LEU A 847 -23.98 -67.51 67.33
CA LEU A 847 -24.93 -68.14 66.42
C LEU A 847 -24.59 -69.61 66.16
N GLU A 848 -23.31 -69.96 65.97
CA GLU A 848 -22.84 -71.33 65.82
C GLU A 848 -23.11 -72.17 67.07
N THR A 849 -22.81 -71.63 68.26
CA THR A 849 -23.14 -72.29 69.53
C THR A 849 -24.65 -72.43 69.72
N LYS A 850 -25.46 -71.40 69.40
CA LYS A 850 -26.93 -71.50 69.38
C LYS A 850 -27.44 -72.55 68.39
N GLN A 851 -26.85 -72.68 67.21
CA GLN A 851 -27.17 -73.73 66.24
C GLN A 851 -26.79 -75.12 66.77
N ALA A 852 -25.62 -75.27 67.41
CA ALA A 852 -25.21 -76.52 68.03
C ALA A 852 -26.15 -76.93 69.19
N TRP A 853 -26.58 -75.96 70.01
CA TRP A 853 -27.61 -76.17 71.03
C TRP A 853 -28.96 -76.56 70.42
N ARG A 854 -29.39 -75.91 69.33
CA ARG A 854 -30.60 -76.33 68.60
C ARG A 854 -30.49 -77.75 68.04
N ARG A 855 -29.35 -78.15 67.45
CA ARG A 855 -29.13 -79.53 66.97
C ARG A 855 -29.20 -80.54 68.13
N LYS A 856 -28.58 -80.24 69.28
CA LYS A 856 -28.68 -81.07 70.49
C LYS A 856 -30.10 -81.13 71.04
N TYR A 857 -30.82 -80.00 71.06
CA TYR A 857 -32.21 -79.93 71.48
C TYR A 857 -33.11 -80.74 70.55
N MET A 858 -33.03 -80.57 69.22
CA MET A 858 -33.78 -81.37 68.24
C MET A 858 -33.47 -82.86 68.34
N ALA A 859 -32.22 -83.24 68.64
CA ALA A 859 -31.87 -84.64 68.89
C ALA A 859 -32.52 -85.18 70.18
N LYS A 860 -32.51 -84.40 71.27
CA LYS A 860 -33.20 -84.77 72.51
C LYS A 860 -34.72 -84.72 72.40
N GLU A 861 -35.26 -83.83 71.59
CA GLU A 861 -36.68 -83.76 71.24
C GLU A 861 -37.06 -84.98 70.40
N GLY A 862 -36.25 -85.41 69.44
CA GLY A 862 -36.45 -86.66 68.70
C GLY A 862 -36.33 -87.93 69.56
N GLU A 863 -35.37 -87.99 70.49
CA GLU A 863 -35.30 -89.05 71.50
C GLU A 863 -36.56 -89.04 72.39
N LEU A 864 -37.02 -87.86 72.80
CA LEU A 864 -38.21 -87.69 73.63
C LEU A 864 -39.50 -87.96 72.86
N GLU A 865 -39.54 -87.71 71.55
CA GLU A 865 -40.65 -88.06 70.66
C GLU A 865 -40.69 -89.57 70.40
N ALA A 866 -39.54 -90.25 70.37
CA ALA A 866 -39.46 -91.71 70.34
C ALA A 866 -39.85 -92.35 71.70
N LEU A 867 -39.49 -91.71 72.82
CA LEU A 867 -39.97 -92.10 74.16
C LEU A 867 -41.47 -91.81 74.31
N LYS A 868 -41.98 -90.72 73.74
CA LYS A 868 -43.43 -90.46 73.66
C LYS A 868 -44.11 -91.46 72.73
N SER A 869 -43.56 -91.84 71.58
CA SER A 869 -44.21 -92.75 70.65
C SER A 869 -44.28 -94.18 71.21
N THR A 870 -43.23 -94.61 71.91
CA THR A 870 -43.26 -95.86 72.70
C THR A 870 -44.21 -95.74 73.89
N ASN A 871 -44.26 -94.59 74.59
CA ASN A 871 -45.24 -94.37 75.66
C ASN A 871 -46.67 -94.23 75.12
N THR A 872 -46.92 -93.74 73.90
CA THR A 872 -48.25 -93.72 73.27
C THR A 872 -48.62 -95.08 72.69
N ALA A 873 -47.66 -95.93 72.31
CA ALA A 873 -47.91 -97.35 72.05
C ALA A 873 -48.31 -98.09 73.34
N LEU A 874 -47.60 -97.86 74.45
CA LEU A 874 -47.96 -98.38 75.77
C LEU A 874 -49.28 -97.77 76.28
N THR A 875 -49.55 -96.49 75.98
CA THR A 875 -50.80 -95.81 76.38
C THR A 875 -51.97 -96.20 75.49
N THR A 876 -51.78 -96.56 74.21
CA THR A 876 -52.85 -97.17 73.38
C THR A 876 -53.15 -98.61 73.82
N GLN A 877 -52.14 -99.34 74.29
CA GLN A 877 -52.34 -100.59 75.04
C GLN A 877 -53.10 -100.35 76.36
N LEU A 878 -52.83 -99.25 77.09
CA LEU A 878 -53.53 -98.91 78.34
C LEU A 878 -54.94 -98.30 78.14
N SER A 879 -55.16 -97.54 77.07
CA SER A 879 -56.41 -96.80 76.80
C SER A 879 -57.47 -97.65 76.11
N SER A 880 -57.09 -98.83 75.60
CA SER A 880 -58.05 -99.89 75.25
C SER A 880 -58.74 -100.51 76.48
N VAL A 881 -58.23 -100.27 77.69
CA VAL A 881 -58.68 -100.91 78.94
C VAL A 881 -59.53 -99.99 79.84
N LYS A 882 -59.60 -98.66 79.59
CA LYS A 882 -60.38 -97.73 80.45
C LYS A 882 -61.34 -96.80 79.70
N SER A 883 -62.60 -97.22 79.77
CA SER A 883 -63.84 -96.61 79.30
C SER A 883 -64.17 -95.23 79.92
N SER A 884 -64.48 -94.25 79.05
CA SER A 884 -65.71 -93.41 79.07
C SER A 884 -65.95 -92.44 80.29
N PRO A 885 -67.06 -91.65 80.36
CA PRO A 885 -67.03 -90.27 79.83
C PRO A 885 -67.64 -89.19 80.80
N ASN A 886 -68.02 -88.04 80.21
CA ASN A 886 -68.87 -86.95 80.74
C ASN A 886 -68.21 -85.79 81.52
N SER A 887 -67.78 -84.76 80.77
CA SER A 887 -68.19 -83.34 80.97
C SER A 887 -67.53 -82.46 79.89
N ARG A 888 -68.22 -82.18 78.76
CA ARG A 888 -67.66 -81.35 77.65
C ARG A 888 -68.62 -80.37 76.96
N ASP A 889 -69.94 -80.54 77.08
CA ASP A 889 -70.89 -79.79 76.23
C ASP A 889 -71.24 -78.37 76.67
N ALA A 890 -70.63 -77.87 77.76
CA ALA A 890 -70.83 -76.50 78.25
C ALA A 890 -69.80 -75.50 77.69
N GLU A 891 -68.52 -75.90 77.56
CA GLU A 891 -67.43 -75.00 77.18
C GLU A 891 -67.39 -74.69 75.68
N LEU A 892 -67.77 -75.68 74.85
CA LEU A 892 -67.77 -75.58 73.38
C LEU A 892 -68.61 -74.42 72.83
N ARG A 893 -69.73 -74.07 73.48
CA ARG A 893 -70.59 -72.95 73.04
C ARG A 893 -70.02 -71.56 73.38
N ALA A 894 -69.24 -71.42 74.45
CA ALA A 894 -68.63 -70.14 74.82
C ALA A 894 -67.37 -69.83 74.00
N ALA A 895 -66.60 -70.85 73.61
CA ALA A 895 -65.43 -70.71 72.74
C ALA A 895 -65.82 -70.25 71.32
N ASN A 896 -66.88 -70.83 70.75
CA ASN A 896 -67.27 -70.61 69.36
C ASN A 896 -67.67 -69.14 69.07
N ALA A 897 -68.33 -68.46 70.03
CA ALA A 897 -68.73 -67.06 69.88
C ALA A 897 -67.52 -66.09 69.87
N LYS A 898 -66.44 -66.41 70.57
CA LYS A 898 -65.21 -65.59 70.57
C LYS A 898 -64.43 -65.78 69.25
N PHE A 899 -64.38 -67.01 68.75
CA PHE A 899 -63.72 -67.37 67.49
C PHE A 899 -64.25 -66.55 66.30
N VAL A 900 -65.58 -66.53 66.10
CA VAL A 900 -66.23 -65.80 65.00
C VAL A 900 -65.96 -64.28 65.04
N ASN A 901 -65.79 -63.70 66.23
CA ASN A 901 -65.50 -62.25 66.35
C ASN A 901 -64.01 -61.92 66.08
N SER A 902 -63.08 -62.82 66.43
CA SER A 902 -61.68 -62.70 66.00
C SER A 902 -61.53 -62.91 64.49
N GLU A 903 -62.24 -63.87 63.91
CA GLU A 903 -62.21 -64.21 62.49
C GLU A 903 -62.61 -63.01 61.61
N ARG A 904 -63.70 -62.32 61.94
CA ARG A 904 -64.11 -61.08 61.25
C ARG A 904 -63.05 -59.98 61.30
N ARG A 905 -62.31 -59.83 62.41
CA ARG A 905 -61.22 -58.85 62.52
C ARG A 905 -60.02 -59.25 61.66
N VAL A 906 -59.69 -60.54 61.60
CA VAL A 906 -58.62 -61.04 60.72
C VAL A 906 -58.93 -60.74 59.26
N VAL A 907 -60.16 -61.01 58.79
CA VAL A 907 -60.59 -60.70 57.41
C VAL A 907 -60.45 -59.21 57.08
N VAL A 908 -60.80 -58.30 57.99
CA VAL A 908 -60.63 -56.85 57.77
C VAL A 908 -59.15 -56.47 57.62
N TYR A 909 -58.27 -56.97 58.50
CA TYR A 909 -56.83 -56.70 58.38
C TYR A 909 -56.20 -57.37 57.15
N GLN A 910 -56.69 -58.55 56.76
CA GLN A 910 -56.22 -59.26 55.57
C GLN A 910 -56.60 -58.52 54.27
N ASN A 911 -57.80 -57.93 54.21
CA ASN A 911 -58.21 -57.07 53.09
C ASN A 911 -57.42 -55.75 53.05
N GLN A 912 -57.09 -55.16 54.22
CA GLN A 912 -56.22 -53.98 54.29
C GLN A 912 -54.79 -54.29 53.86
N LEU A 913 -54.25 -55.46 54.25
CA LEU A 913 -52.93 -55.93 53.82
C LEU A 913 -52.90 -56.17 52.30
N ALA A 914 -53.89 -56.88 51.75
CA ALA A 914 -53.98 -57.13 50.31
C ALA A 914 -54.04 -55.83 49.49
N SER A 915 -54.78 -54.82 49.95
CA SER A 915 -54.81 -53.49 49.31
C SER A 915 -53.48 -52.75 49.40
N ALA A 916 -52.76 -52.87 50.53
CA ALA A 916 -51.41 -52.32 50.66
C ALA A 916 -50.39 -53.04 49.76
N GLU A 917 -50.49 -54.37 49.65
CA GLU A 917 -49.66 -55.19 48.75
C GLU A 917 -49.92 -54.85 47.27
N GLU A 918 -51.19 -54.66 46.87
CA GLU A 918 -51.57 -54.25 45.51
C GLU A 918 -51.03 -52.86 45.16
N THR A 919 -51.16 -51.87 46.06
CA THR A 919 -50.59 -50.53 45.82
C THR A 919 -49.06 -50.54 45.76
N ASN A 920 -48.40 -51.39 46.55
CA ASN A 920 -46.94 -51.53 46.52
C ASN A 920 -46.46 -52.24 45.24
N ALA A 921 -47.20 -53.25 44.75
CA ALA A 921 -46.95 -53.88 43.47
C ALA A 921 -47.07 -52.89 42.29
N GLN A 922 -48.10 -52.05 42.29
CA GLN A 922 -48.27 -50.98 41.29
C GLN A 922 -47.15 -49.92 41.33
N LEU A 923 -46.57 -49.65 42.50
CA LEU A 923 -45.41 -48.75 42.63
C LEU A 923 -44.13 -49.40 42.09
N LEU A 924 -43.91 -50.69 42.38
CA LEU A 924 -42.78 -51.46 41.82
C LEU A 924 -42.86 -51.58 40.30
N GLU A 925 -44.04 -51.83 39.73
CA GLU A 925 -44.25 -51.88 38.28
C GLU A 925 -43.95 -50.51 37.63
N LYS A 926 -44.40 -49.40 38.24
CA LYS A 926 -44.06 -48.04 37.78
C LYS A 926 -42.57 -47.75 37.89
N HIS A 927 -41.88 -48.25 38.92
CA HIS A 927 -40.43 -48.12 39.06
C HIS A 927 -39.69 -48.89 37.95
N GLN A 928 -40.07 -50.15 37.71
CA GLN A 928 -39.49 -50.98 36.63
C GLN A 928 -39.73 -50.36 35.25
N MET A 929 -40.92 -49.81 34.99
CA MET A 929 -41.20 -49.04 33.77
C MET A 929 -40.35 -47.77 33.65
N ALA A 930 -40.00 -47.11 34.75
CA ALA A 930 -39.11 -45.94 34.75
C ALA A 930 -37.65 -46.35 34.50
N GLU A 931 -37.18 -47.43 35.13
CA GLU A 931 -35.86 -48.01 34.89
C GLU A 931 -35.69 -48.45 33.44
N HIS A 932 -36.62 -49.22 32.87
CA HIS A 932 -36.52 -49.62 31.45
C HIS A 932 -36.54 -48.44 30.48
N LYS A 933 -37.27 -47.36 30.78
CA LYS A 933 -37.22 -46.11 29.98
C LYS A 933 -35.87 -45.39 30.12
N TRP A 934 -35.24 -45.47 31.29
CA TRP A 934 -33.92 -44.90 31.53
C TRP A 934 -32.82 -45.74 30.84
N GLU A 935 -32.84 -47.07 31.01
CA GLU A 935 -31.96 -48.02 30.30
C GLU A 935 -32.04 -47.87 28.77
N ALA A 936 -33.25 -47.69 28.23
CA ALA A 936 -33.45 -47.48 26.80
C ALA A 936 -32.78 -46.17 26.32
N ARG A 937 -32.93 -45.07 27.06
CA ARG A 937 -32.26 -43.79 26.75
C ARG A 937 -30.75 -43.89 26.89
N VAL A 938 -30.24 -44.57 27.92
CA VAL A 938 -28.79 -44.80 28.11
C VAL A 938 -28.23 -45.57 26.92
N LYS A 939 -28.87 -46.67 26.50
CA LYS A 939 -28.48 -47.42 25.29
C LYS A 939 -28.56 -46.59 24.01
N GLU A 940 -29.55 -45.70 23.89
CA GLU A 940 -29.64 -44.78 22.75
C GLU A 940 -28.47 -43.79 22.74
N TYR A 941 -28.11 -43.19 23.88
CA TYR A 941 -26.95 -42.31 24.00
C TYR A 941 -25.63 -43.04 23.74
N GLU A 942 -25.45 -44.26 24.26
CA GLU A 942 -24.29 -45.11 23.96
C GLU A 942 -24.16 -45.42 22.46
N ASN A 943 -25.28 -45.70 21.78
CA ASN A 943 -25.29 -45.96 20.34
C ASN A 943 -24.99 -44.69 19.53
N ARG A 944 -25.54 -43.54 19.91
CA ARG A 944 -25.22 -42.23 19.31
C ARG A 944 -23.74 -41.87 19.51
N LEU A 945 -23.18 -42.14 20.69
CA LEU A 945 -21.75 -41.92 20.99
C LEU A 945 -20.86 -42.82 20.11
N LYS A 946 -21.16 -44.13 20.03
CA LYS A 946 -20.44 -45.06 19.15
C LYS A 946 -20.49 -44.64 17.68
N ALA A 947 -21.67 -44.23 17.18
CA ALA A 947 -21.82 -43.75 15.81
C ALA A 947 -21.00 -42.47 15.54
N ALA A 948 -20.92 -41.56 16.50
CA ALA A 948 -20.06 -40.37 16.43
C ALA A 948 -18.56 -40.73 16.44
N GLU A 949 -18.13 -41.65 17.31
CA GLU A 949 -16.76 -42.15 17.32
C GLU A 949 -16.37 -42.84 16.01
N GLU A 950 -17.26 -43.64 15.42
CA GLU A 950 -17.04 -44.28 14.12
C GLU A 950 -16.99 -43.28 12.97
N LYS A 951 -17.79 -42.20 13.02
CA LYS A 951 -17.70 -41.09 12.06
C LYS A 951 -16.33 -40.41 12.15
N ILE A 952 -15.87 -40.08 13.36
CA ILE A 952 -14.55 -39.47 13.60
C ILE A 952 -13.41 -40.42 13.17
N LYS A 953 -13.55 -41.75 13.39
CA LYS A 953 -12.58 -42.75 12.90
C LYS A 953 -12.52 -42.77 11.37
N ARG A 954 -13.67 -42.73 10.68
CA ARG A 954 -13.74 -42.65 9.21
C ARG A 954 -13.17 -41.34 8.66
N GLU A 955 -13.51 -40.21 9.27
CA GLU A 955 -12.97 -38.89 8.88
C GLU A 955 -11.45 -38.81 9.09
N ARG A 956 -10.93 -39.34 10.20
CA ARG A 956 -9.48 -39.45 10.44
C ARG A 956 -8.79 -40.39 9.45
N GLN A 957 -9.44 -41.46 9.02
CA GLN A 957 -8.90 -42.38 8.03
C GLN A 957 -8.85 -41.73 6.64
N GLY A 958 -9.96 -41.12 6.17
CA GLY A 958 -9.99 -40.37 4.91
C GLY A 958 -9.14 -39.09 4.91
N ALA A 959 -8.80 -38.54 6.09
CA ALA A 959 -7.78 -37.50 6.21
C ALA A 959 -6.35 -38.06 6.06
N LYS A 960 -6.06 -39.23 6.63
CA LYS A 960 -4.76 -39.91 6.43
C LYS A 960 -4.55 -40.34 4.98
N GLU A 961 -5.60 -40.82 4.32
CA GLU A 961 -5.56 -41.23 2.91
C GLU A 961 -5.29 -40.02 2.01
N ARG A 962 -6.03 -38.93 2.16
CA ARG A 962 -5.74 -37.66 1.45
C ARG A 962 -4.34 -37.10 1.73
N VAL A 963 -3.85 -37.21 2.97
CA VAL A 963 -2.47 -36.81 3.29
C VAL A 963 -1.46 -37.71 2.58
N ALA A 964 -1.69 -39.03 2.52
CA ALA A 964 -0.81 -39.96 1.81
C ALA A 964 -0.85 -39.77 0.28
N GLU A 965 -2.02 -39.46 -0.28
CA GLU A 965 -2.18 -39.08 -1.69
C GLU A 965 -1.41 -37.81 -2.01
N LEU A 966 -1.59 -36.74 -1.21
CA LEU A 966 -0.84 -35.50 -1.36
C LEU A 966 0.67 -35.70 -1.19
N ASP A 967 1.11 -36.52 -0.24
CA ASP A 967 2.53 -36.83 -0.02
C ASP A 967 3.12 -37.63 -1.21
N ASN A 968 2.32 -38.47 -1.88
CA ASN A 968 2.69 -39.15 -3.11
C ASN A 968 2.71 -38.20 -4.32
N HIS A 969 1.75 -37.27 -4.44
CA HIS A 969 1.78 -36.22 -5.45
C HIS A 969 2.99 -35.30 -5.29
N VAL A 970 3.33 -34.90 -4.05
CA VAL A 970 4.55 -34.13 -3.75
C VAL A 970 5.80 -34.89 -4.16
N LYS A 971 5.91 -36.20 -3.87
CA LYS A 971 7.05 -37.02 -4.33
C LYS A 971 7.11 -37.16 -5.85
N MET A 972 5.97 -37.26 -6.53
CA MET A 972 5.91 -37.32 -7.99
C MET A 972 6.35 -35.99 -8.63
N LEU A 973 5.89 -34.85 -8.09
CA LEU A 973 6.33 -33.52 -8.52
C LEU A 973 7.81 -33.27 -8.22
N GLN A 974 8.31 -33.71 -7.05
CA GLN A 974 9.75 -33.67 -6.73
C GLN A 974 10.58 -34.49 -7.73
N LYS A 975 10.11 -35.68 -8.11
CA LYS A 975 10.76 -36.52 -9.13
C LYS A 975 10.76 -35.85 -10.50
N GLN A 976 9.65 -35.24 -10.91
CA GLN A 976 9.59 -34.44 -12.15
C GLN A 976 10.54 -33.24 -12.11
N ILE A 977 10.63 -32.52 -10.98
CA ILE A 977 11.59 -31.41 -10.80
C ILE A 977 13.03 -31.91 -10.85
N GLU A 978 13.35 -33.07 -10.27
CA GLU A 978 14.68 -33.68 -10.40
C GLU A 978 14.99 -34.10 -11.84
N GLU A 979 14.03 -34.68 -12.55
CA GLU A 979 14.18 -35.06 -13.97
C GLU A 979 14.37 -33.81 -14.84
N SER A 980 13.56 -32.76 -14.66
CA SER A 980 13.75 -31.46 -15.32
C SER A 980 15.10 -30.81 -14.99
N ARG A 981 15.58 -30.93 -13.75
CA ARG A 981 16.92 -30.45 -13.36
C ARG A 981 18.03 -31.27 -14.01
N ARG A 982 17.89 -32.59 -14.12
CA ARG A 982 18.84 -33.46 -14.86
C ARG A 982 18.87 -33.08 -16.35
N HIS A 983 17.72 -32.82 -16.96
CA HIS A 983 17.66 -32.31 -18.34
C HIS A 983 18.28 -30.93 -18.48
N ALA A 984 18.05 -30.00 -17.54
CA ALA A 984 18.68 -28.68 -17.55
C ALA A 984 20.21 -28.76 -17.38
N THR A 985 20.72 -29.64 -16.53
CA THR A 985 22.18 -29.86 -16.41
C THR A 985 22.76 -30.51 -17.65
N GLN A 986 22.08 -31.49 -18.26
CA GLN A 986 22.50 -32.08 -19.55
C GLN A 986 22.53 -31.04 -20.67
N LEU A 987 21.53 -30.16 -20.75
CA LEU A 987 21.50 -29.05 -21.71
C LEU A 987 22.61 -28.03 -21.44
N SER A 988 22.94 -27.77 -20.16
CA SER A 988 24.08 -26.93 -19.79
C SER A 988 25.41 -27.57 -20.20
N GLU A 989 25.59 -28.87 -19.99
CA GLU A 989 26.79 -29.62 -20.43
C GLU A 989 26.92 -29.63 -21.96
N ILE A 990 25.82 -29.85 -22.68
CA ILE A 990 25.76 -29.74 -24.15
C ILE A 990 26.08 -28.31 -24.60
N SER A 991 25.55 -27.29 -23.93
CA SER A 991 25.84 -25.90 -24.26
C SER A 991 27.29 -25.52 -24.03
N ILE A 992 27.93 -26.05 -22.97
CA ILE A 992 29.37 -25.90 -22.72
C ILE A 992 30.17 -26.60 -23.83
N LEU A 993 29.83 -27.83 -24.20
CA LEU A 993 30.47 -28.56 -25.29
C LEU A 993 30.35 -27.85 -26.64
N ILE A 994 29.19 -27.24 -26.94
CA ILE A 994 28.99 -26.41 -28.14
C ILE A 994 29.87 -25.15 -28.08
N TRP A 995 29.99 -24.52 -26.91
CA TRP A 995 30.86 -23.35 -26.71
C TRP A 995 32.33 -23.71 -26.89
N ASP A 996 32.78 -24.83 -26.33
CA ASP A 996 34.14 -25.35 -26.50
C ASP A 996 34.44 -25.72 -27.96
N VAL A 997 33.48 -26.32 -28.68
CA VAL A 997 33.61 -26.60 -30.13
C VAL A 997 33.66 -25.30 -30.94
N HIS A 998 32.86 -24.29 -30.59
CA HIS A 998 32.87 -23.00 -31.28
C HIS A 998 34.17 -22.22 -31.03
N ILE A 999 34.69 -22.25 -29.80
CA ILE A 999 36.02 -21.73 -29.45
C ILE A 999 37.11 -22.48 -30.21
N MET A 1000 37.06 -23.81 -30.26
CA MET A 1000 38.01 -24.63 -31.02
C MET A 1000 37.97 -24.30 -32.53
N GLN A 1001 36.79 -24.15 -33.14
CA GLN A 1001 36.67 -23.74 -34.54
C GLN A 1001 37.28 -22.34 -34.79
N ASN A 1002 36.96 -21.36 -33.96
CA ASN A 1002 37.50 -19.99 -34.09
C ASN A 1002 39.00 -19.91 -33.80
N LEU A 1003 39.58 -20.85 -33.03
CA LEU A 1003 41.02 -20.92 -32.76
C LEU A 1003 41.81 -21.73 -33.82
N TYR A 1004 41.19 -22.68 -34.52
CA TYR A 1004 41.86 -23.53 -35.52
C TYR A 1004 41.67 -23.08 -36.97
N TRP A 1005 40.73 -22.18 -37.27
CA TRP A 1005 40.47 -21.69 -38.63
C TRP A 1005 40.49 -20.15 -38.79
N PRO A 1006 41.65 -19.47 -38.65
CA PRO A 1006 41.76 -18.04 -38.98
C PRO A 1006 41.85 -17.74 -40.48
N ASP A 1007 42.31 -18.69 -41.31
CA ASP A 1007 42.94 -18.41 -42.62
C ASP A 1007 42.17 -18.92 -43.86
N LEU A 1008 40.82 -18.97 -43.85
CA LEU A 1008 40.06 -19.43 -45.04
C LEU A 1008 38.83 -18.61 -45.46
N LEU A 1009 38.86 -17.29 -45.24
CA LEU A 1009 38.01 -16.33 -45.94
C LEU A 1009 38.85 -15.16 -46.47
N LEU A 1010 39.37 -15.35 -47.69
CA LEU A 1010 40.02 -14.33 -48.54
C LEU A 1010 39.65 -14.63 -50.00
#